data_AF-A0A8C7R0R0-F1
#
_entry.id   AF-A0A8C7R0R0-F1
#
_cell.length_a   1.000
_cell.length_b   1.000
_cell.length_c   1.000
_cell.angle_alpha   90.00
_cell.angle_beta   90.00
_cell.angle_gamma   90.00
#
_symmetry.space_group_name_H-M   'P 1'
#
loop_
_entity.id
_entity.type
_entity.pdbx_description
1 polymer ?
#
loop_
_entity_poly.entity_id
_entity_poly.type
_entity_poly.pdbx_seq_one_letter_code
_entity_poly.pdbx_strand_id
1 'polypeptide(L)'
;LFCIVSPYGKTSWELSVQVDQRDGDEGMRFKLRVKGDLHIGGLMLKLVEKIKAPQDWSDHALWWDQRSCWLLKTHWTLDKYGVQADADLRYTPQHKPLCLQLPNMKTVKLTVSYSAVVFKTVAEICRALNIRRPEELSLLKPPDDPSKKKKKKDKNPALDDILDMDSISGGSGGTGERHSSPLYSKTMVPTYDPENGTPASATSLWFGDNPLTSSQPNLPPAELSKMYQQLSMVDKAIINAGWLDSSRSLMEQGIGEDDRLQLRFKYHCFFDLNPKYDAVRITQLYEQARWSILLEEIDCTEEEMLMFASLQYHICKMTMSTEPLDFSNEPEMDEVEAALSNLEVTLEGGNTDRILEDITDVPKLADSLKLFRPKRLTLRPFKEYWFVFKDTTISYYKNKETASGEPIEQLHLRGCEVVPDVNVTDKKFGIKLLLPVADGMNEVYIRCDNETQYSKWKAACTLASKGKTMAYSSYRSEVKNIQSFLQMKSLAPPPGQAAPDLDAMEMNAECFVSPRYTKKYKTKQVGVYLQYRVIIHDSVFLTARILEAHQNIARLSLNEAKMRFIQAWQSLPEFGIKYYIVRFRGSKKDELMGISYNRLIRIDMSTGLPVTTWRFANMRQWNVNWEIRQVAIEFDQNVSIAFSCVSCDCKVVHEYIGGYIFLSTRSKDQNETLDEELFHKLTGGQE
;
A
#
# COMPACT_ATOMS: atom_id res chain seq x y z
N LEU A 1 -42.62 -50.33 -24.15
CA LEU A 1 -42.72 -51.61 -23.40
C LEU A 1 -42.19 -51.35 -22.00
N PHE A 2 -42.90 -51.86 -21.00
CA PHE A 2 -42.80 -51.55 -19.59
C PHE A 2 -41.37 -51.50 -19.02
N CYS A 3 -41.14 -50.48 -18.17
CA CYS A 3 -40.05 -50.41 -17.20
C CYS A 3 -39.94 -51.73 -16.42
N ILE A 4 -38.85 -52.45 -16.62
CA ILE A 4 -38.36 -53.40 -15.63
C ILE A 4 -37.65 -52.56 -14.56
N VAL A 5 -38.36 -52.32 -13.46
CA VAL A 5 -37.78 -51.88 -12.21
C VAL A 5 -36.83 -52.99 -11.75
N SER A 6 -35.52 -52.75 -11.89
CA SER A 6 -34.51 -53.61 -11.28
C SER A 6 -34.46 -53.32 -9.76
N PRO A 7 -34.67 -54.34 -8.91
CA PRO A 7 -34.57 -54.17 -7.47
C PRO A 7 -33.09 -54.15 -7.06
N TYR A 8 -32.67 -53.09 -6.38
CA TYR A 8 -31.36 -52.96 -5.70
C TYR A 8 -30.10 -53.05 -6.59
N GLY A 9 -29.88 -52.05 -7.45
CA GLY A 9 -28.58 -51.79 -8.08
C GLY A 9 -27.65 -51.02 -7.14
N LYS A 10 -26.47 -51.56 -6.86
CA LYS A 10 -25.41 -50.99 -5.98
C LYS A 10 -25.26 -49.47 -6.16
N THR A 11 -25.71 -48.67 -5.19
CA THR A 11 -25.50 -47.20 -5.12
C THR A 11 -24.03 -46.80 -4.89
N SER A 12 -23.09 -47.73 -5.08
CA SER A 12 -21.66 -47.49 -4.90
C SER A 12 -20.94 -47.43 -6.25
N TRP A 13 -20.09 -46.42 -6.39
CA TRP A 13 -19.30 -46.12 -7.57
C TRP A 13 -17.82 -46.01 -7.18
N GLU A 14 -16.92 -45.99 -8.17
CA GLU A 14 -15.48 -45.87 -7.93
C GLU A 14 -15.03 -44.42 -8.11
N LEU A 15 -14.39 -43.89 -7.07
CA LEU A 15 -13.78 -42.56 -7.06
C LEU A 15 -12.27 -42.71 -7.20
N SER A 16 -11.68 -41.93 -8.10
CA SER A 16 -10.23 -41.83 -8.26
C SER A 16 -9.70 -40.66 -7.44
N VAL A 17 -8.71 -40.93 -6.59
CA VAL A 17 -8.02 -39.89 -5.81
C VAL A 17 -6.52 -39.99 -6.04
N GLN A 18 -5.92 -38.93 -6.55
CA GLN A 18 -4.47 -38.78 -6.66
C GLN A 18 -3.92 -38.26 -5.33
N VAL A 19 -2.86 -38.86 -4.80
CA VAL A 19 -2.22 -38.45 -3.55
C VAL A 19 -0.86 -37.86 -3.87
N ASP A 20 -0.67 -36.60 -3.51
CA ASP A 20 0.62 -35.95 -3.61
C ASP A 20 1.48 -36.36 -2.40
N GLN A 21 2.68 -36.88 -2.65
CA GLN A 21 3.66 -37.17 -1.58
C GLN A 21 4.63 -36.01 -1.45
N ARG A 22 5.21 -35.82 -0.25
CA ARG A 22 6.10 -34.70 0.06
C ARG A 22 7.45 -34.73 -0.68
N ASP A 23 7.86 -35.88 -1.24
CA ASP A 23 9.18 -36.06 -1.86
C ASP A 23 9.10 -36.69 -3.25
N GLY A 24 9.24 -35.90 -4.31
CA GLY A 24 9.80 -36.27 -5.62
C GLY A 24 9.17 -37.39 -6.47
N ASP A 25 8.25 -38.19 -5.94
CA ASP A 25 7.61 -39.31 -6.63
C ASP A 25 6.31 -38.89 -7.34
N GLU A 26 6.05 -39.49 -8.50
CA GLU A 26 4.80 -39.33 -9.23
C GLU A 26 3.60 -39.68 -8.31
N GLY A 27 2.64 -38.75 -8.19
CA GLY A 27 1.50 -38.89 -7.28
C GLY A 27 0.76 -40.22 -7.46
N MET A 28 0.57 -40.96 -6.38
CA MET A 28 -0.08 -42.28 -6.42
C MET A 28 -1.60 -42.13 -6.55
N ARG A 29 -2.19 -42.84 -7.51
CA ARG A 29 -3.65 -42.80 -7.76
C ARG A 29 -4.35 -44.00 -7.12
N PHE A 30 -5.30 -43.72 -6.22
CA PHE A 30 -6.08 -44.73 -5.51
C PHE A 30 -7.53 -44.73 -5.99
N LYS A 31 -8.05 -45.91 -6.31
CA LYS A 31 -9.49 -46.11 -6.58
C LYS A 31 -10.20 -46.55 -5.30
N LEU A 32 -11.26 -45.86 -4.90
CA LEU A 32 -12.04 -46.15 -3.70
C LEU A 32 -13.50 -46.39 -4.07
N ARG A 33 -14.11 -47.44 -3.52
CA ARG A 33 -15.54 -47.68 -3.68
C ARG A 33 -16.33 -46.87 -2.64
N VAL A 34 -17.10 -45.91 -3.13
CA VAL A 34 -17.82 -44.91 -2.31
C VAL A 34 -19.30 -44.90 -2.65
N LYS A 35 -20.11 -44.24 -1.82
CA LYS A 35 -21.53 -43.94 -2.05
C LYS A 35 -21.73 -42.44 -1.90
N GLY A 36 -22.78 -41.88 -2.50
CA GLY A 36 -23.07 -40.45 -2.45
C GLY A 36 -23.29 -39.87 -1.03
N ASP A 37 -23.77 -40.70 -0.11
CA ASP A 37 -23.98 -40.38 1.30
C ASP A 37 -22.70 -40.43 2.16
N LEU A 38 -21.56 -40.84 1.59
CA LEU A 38 -20.29 -40.84 2.31
C LEU A 38 -19.83 -39.39 2.59
N HIS A 39 -19.49 -39.12 3.85
CA HIS A 39 -18.91 -37.84 4.24
C HIS A 39 -17.46 -37.68 3.74
N ILE A 40 -17.04 -36.45 3.46
CA ILE A 40 -15.67 -36.13 3.04
C ILE A 40 -14.63 -36.64 4.06
N GLY A 41 -14.87 -36.46 5.36
CA GLY A 41 -13.98 -36.99 6.40
C GLY A 41 -13.87 -38.52 6.37
N GLY A 42 -14.97 -39.22 6.06
CA GLY A 42 -14.97 -40.67 5.88
C GLY A 42 -14.20 -41.12 4.63
N LEU A 43 -14.22 -40.32 3.56
CA LEU A 43 -13.40 -40.55 2.38
C LEU A 43 -11.90 -40.40 2.71
N MET A 44 -11.52 -39.36 3.45
CA MET A 44 -10.13 -39.15 3.89
C MET A 44 -9.62 -40.32 4.75
N LEU A 45 -10.41 -40.80 5.70
CA LEU A 45 -10.05 -41.96 6.53
C LEU A 45 -9.82 -43.23 5.70
N LYS A 46 -10.75 -43.55 4.79
CA LYS A 46 -10.62 -44.70 3.88
C LYS A 46 -9.38 -44.61 2.98
N LEU A 47 -9.02 -43.39 2.57
CA LEU A 47 -7.85 -43.14 1.75
C LEU A 47 -6.55 -43.42 2.55
N VAL A 48 -6.44 -42.87 3.76
CA VAL A 48 -5.28 -43.07 4.65
C VAL A 48 -5.12 -44.56 5.03
N GLU A 49 -6.21 -45.25 5.34
CA GLU A 49 -6.21 -46.71 5.60
C GLU A 49 -5.65 -47.53 4.44
N LYS A 50 -5.87 -47.06 3.19
CA LYS A 50 -5.43 -47.73 1.97
C LYS A 50 -3.96 -47.45 1.64
N ILE A 51 -3.45 -46.26 1.95
CA ILE A 51 -2.07 -45.85 1.67
C ILE A 51 -1.08 -46.60 2.58
N LYS A 52 -1.46 -46.89 3.83
CA LYS A 52 -0.62 -47.60 4.84
C LYS A 52 0.80 -47.03 5.01
N ALA A 53 1.00 -45.74 4.77
CA ALA A 53 2.29 -45.06 4.98
C ALA A 53 2.33 -44.40 6.37
N PRO A 54 3.41 -44.59 7.16
CA PRO A 54 3.60 -43.88 8.42
C PRO A 54 4.02 -42.44 8.15
N GLN A 55 3.06 -41.55 7.90
CA GLN A 55 3.29 -40.11 7.74
C GLN A 55 2.18 -39.27 8.39
N ASP A 56 2.47 -37.99 8.62
CA ASP A 56 1.49 -37.04 9.13
C ASP A 56 0.57 -36.53 8.00
N TRP A 57 -0.73 -36.79 8.16
CA TRP A 57 -1.79 -36.38 7.22
C TRP A 57 -2.59 -35.18 7.72
N SER A 58 -2.22 -34.59 8.87
CA SER A 58 -2.98 -33.49 9.52
C SER A 58 -3.19 -32.27 8.62
N ASP A 59 -2.22 -32.00 7.75
CA ASP A 59 -2.25 -30.87 6.82
C ASP A 59 -2.88 -31.20 5.45
N HIS A 60 -3.26 -32.44 5.18
CA HIS A 60 -3.77 -32.83 3.86
C HIS A 60 -5.28 -32.64 3.74
N ALA A 61 -5.71 -32.10 2.60
CA ALA A 61 -7.12 -31.96 2.26
C ALA A 61 -7.39 -32.39 0.81
N LEU A 62 -8.67 -32.56 0.49
CA LEU A 62 -9.13 -32.91 -0.85
C LEU A 62 -9.35 -31.66 -1.69
N TRP A 63 -8.69 -31.62 -2.84
CA TRP A 63 -8.81 -30.61 -3.89
C TRP A 63 -9.53 -31.21 -5.10
N TRP A 64 -10.49 -30.49 -5.66
CA TRP A 64 -11.22 -30.91 -6.85
C TRP A 64 -10.78 -30.09 -8.06
N ASP A 65 -9.92 -30.67 -8.90
CA ASP A 65 -9.31 -29.98 -10.05
C ASP A 65 -10.36 -29.42 -11.02
N GLN A 66 -11.36 -30.23 -11.42
CA GLN A 66 -12.34 -29.82 -12.44
C GLN A 66 -13.24 -28.66 -12.02
N ARG A 67 -13.50 -28.52 -10.71
CA ARG A 67 -14.28 -27.39 -10.16
C ARG A 67 -13.41 -26.29 -9.55
N SER A 68 -12.09 -26.50 -9.49
CA SER A 68 -11.13 -25.60 -8.88
C SER A 68 -11.56 -25.16 -7.47
N CYS A 69 -11.87 -26.12 -6.60
CA CYS A 69 -12.30 -25.84 -5.23
C CYS A 69 -11.79 -26.88 -4.22
N TRP A 70 -11.67 -26.45 -2.96
CA TRP A 70 -11.32 -27.33 -1.84
C TRP A 70 -12.55 -27.96 -1.18
N LEU A 71 -12.42 -29.22 -0.76
CA LEU A 71 -13.44 -29.96 -0.02
C LEU A 71 -13.13 -29.95 1.49
N LEU A 72 -13.16 -28.76 2.12
CA LEU A 72 -12.73 -28.59 3.53
C LEU A 72 -13.78 -29.00 4.56
N LYS A 73 -15.08 -28.99 4.20
CA LYS A 73 -16.17 -29.35 5.12
C LYS A 73 -16.28 -30.87 5.27
N THR A 74 -15.55 -31.43 6.23
CA THR A 74 -15.44 -32.88 6.48
C THR A 74 -16.78 -33.58 6.76
N HIS A 75 -17.76 -32.85 7.31
CA HIS A 75 -19.10 -33.36 7.63
C HIS A 75 -20.07 -33.35 6.43
N TRP A 76 -19.73 -32.72 5.30
CA TRP A 76 -20.58 -32.74 4.11
C TRP A 76 -20.44 -34.06 3.36
N THR A 77 -21.51 -34.49 2.71
CA THR A 77 -21.53 -35.71 1.88
C THR A 77 -21.00 -35.42 0.48
N LEU A 78 -20.57 -36.45 -0.24
CA LEU A 78 -20.16 -36.35 -1.64
C LEU A 78 -21.30 -35.78 -2.50
N ASP A 79 -22.54 -36.23 -2.28
CA ASP A 79 -23.72 -35.71 -2.98
C ASP A 79 -23.95 -34.21 -2.72
N LYS A 80 -23.68 -33.72 -1.51
CA LYS A 80 -23.85 -32.30 -1.18
C LYS A 80 -22.85 -31.41 -1.90
N TYR A 81 -21.63 -31.89 -2.12
CA TYR A 81 -20.65 -31.23 -2.99
C TYR A 81 -20.92 -31.47 -4.49
N GLY A 82 -21.78 -32.44 -4.83
CA GLY A 82 -22.04 -32.86 -6.20
C GLY A 82 -20.92 -33.71 -6.81
N VAL A 83 -20.08 -34.35 -5.97
CA VAL A 83 -18.98 -35.23 -6.43
C VAL A 83 -19.57 -36.54 -6.96
N GLN A 84 -19.23 -36.87 -8.20
CA GLN A 84 -19.67 -38.10 -8.88
C GLN A 84 -18.47 -38.95 -9.32
N ALA A 85 -18.73 -40.06 -10.03
CA ALA A 85 -17.70 -41.04 -10.40
C ALA A 85 -16.62 -40.53 -11.35
N ASP A 86 -16.88 -39.46 -12.06
CA ASP A 86 -15.96 -38.78 -12.99
C ASP A 86 -15.11 -37.68 -12.32
N ALA A 87 -15.34 -37.40 -11.04
CA ALA A 87 -14.53 -36.44 -10.30
C ALA A 87 -13.08 -36.93 -10.17
N ASP A 88 -12.13 -36.06 -10.49
CA ASP A 88 -10.71 -36.28 -10.25
C ASP A 88 -10.32 -35.44 -9.04
N LEU A 89 -10.13 -36.12 -7.91
CA LEU A 89 -9.75 -35.49 -6.67
C LEU A 89 -8.26 -35.67 -6.40
N ARG A 90 -7.67 -34.66 -5.79
CA ARG A 90 -6.30 -34.69 -5.31
C ARG A 90 -6.29 -34.58 -3.80
N TYR A 91 -5.56 -35.45 -3.13
CA TYR A 91 -5.28 -35.38 -1.71
C TYR A 91 -3.89 -34.81 -1.53
N THR A 92 -3.81 -33.55 -1.12
CA THR A 92 -2.59 -32.73 -1.18
C THR A 92 -2.44 -31.89 0.10
N PRO A 93 -1.21 -31.57 0.53
CA PRO A 93 -0.98 -30.65 1.65
C PRO A 93 -1.63 -29.29 1.40
N GLN A 94 -2.25 -28.72 2.44
CA GLN A 94 -2.82 -27.37 2.37
C GLN A 94 -1.73 -26.30 2.51
N HIS A 95 -0.68 -26.57 3.28
CA HIS A 95 0.46 -25.67 3.40
C HIS A 95 1.57 -26.08 2.45
N LYS A 96 1.99 -25.16 1.60
CA LYS A 96 3.02 -25.37 0.58
C LYS A 96 3.99 -24.18 0.58
N PRO A 97 5.25 -24.37 0.19
CA PRO A 97 6.17 -23.26 0.04
C PRO A 97 5.68 -22.29 -1.05
N LEU A 98 5.90 -21.00 -0.82
CA LEU A 98 5.63 -19.93 -1.78
C LEU A 98 6.83 -19.00 -1.83
N CYS A 99 7.31 -18.70 -3.04
CA CYS A 99 8.33 -17.70 -3.27
C CYS A 99 7.68 -16.31 -3.33
N LEU A 100 7.94 -15.48 -2.32
CA LEU A 100 7.40 -14.13 -2.21
C LEU A 100 8.49 -13.09 -2.41
N GLN A 101 8.35 -12.26 -3.44
CA GLN A 101 9.16 -11.05 -3.58
C GLN A 101 8.57 -9.94 -2.70
N LEU A 102 9.32 -9.50 -1.71
CA LEU A 102 8.97 -8.40 -0.82
C LEU A 102 9.07 -7.03 -1.51
N PRO A 103 8.49 -5.96 -0.92
CA PRO A 103 8.63 -4.59 -1.44
C PRO A 103 10.07 -4.12 -1.61
N ASN A 104 11.00 -4.59 -0.78
CA ASN A 104 12.44 -4.34 -0.89
C ASN A 104 13.15 -5.16 -1.98
N MET A 105 12.40 -5.81 -2.89
CA MET A 105 12.86 -6.66 -4.00
C MET A 105 13.57 -7.97 -3.62
N LYS A 106 13.79 -8.27 -2.34
CA LYS A 106 14.28 -9.59 -1.90
C LYS A 106 13.19 -10.64 -2.03
N THR A 107 13.60 -11.86 -2.32
CA THR A 107 12.70 -13.02 -2.35
C THR A 107 12.84 -13.79 -1.05
N VAL A 108 11.72 -14.02 -0.37
CA VAL A 108 11.63 -14.92 0.79
C VAL A 108 10.85 -16.17 0.37
N LYS A 109 11.24 -17.33 0.91
CA LYS A 109 10.45 -18.56 0.78
C LYS A 109 9.75 -18.78 2.12
N LEU A 110 8.42 -18.89 2.06
CA LEU A 110 7.57 -19.08 3.23
C LEU A 110 6.57 -20.20 2.96
N THR A 111 6.34 -21.04 3.96
CA THR A 111 5.26 -22.03 3.93
C THR A 111 3.93 -21.34 4.25
N VAL A 112 2.98 -21.38 3.30
CA VAL A 112 1.69 -20.66 3.40
C VAL A 112 0.52 -21.56 3.09
N SER A 113 -0.68 -21.20 3.55
CA SER A 113 -1.91 -21.94 3.23
C SER A 113 -2.39 -21.63 1.81
N TYR A 114 -2.50 -22.68 0.98
CA TYR A 114 -3.10 -22.65 -0.36
C TYR A 114 -4.61 -22.93 -0.35
N SER A 115 -5.17 -23.34 0.80
CA SER A 115 -6.60 -23.59 1.00
C SER A 115 -7.35 -22.44 1.65
N ALA A 116 -6.67 -21.61 2.46
CA ALA A 116 -7.24 -20.37 2.97
C ALA A 116 -7.43 -19.34 1.85
N VAL A 117 -8.42 -18.46 2.03
CA VAL A 117 -8.60 -17.30 1.15
C VAL A 117 -7.40 -16.36 1.24
N VAL A 118 -7.04 -15.73 0.13
CA VAL A 118 -5.84 -14.90 0.02
C VAL A 118 -5.78 -13.81 1.09
N PHE A 119 -6.90 -13.21 1.49
CA PHE A 119 -6.92 -12.21 2.58
C PHE A 119 -6.31 -12.76 3.88
N LYS A 120 -6.72 -13.97 4.27
CA LYS A 120 -6.22 -14.64 5.47
C LYS A 120 -4.78 -15.11 5.29
N THR A 121 -4.43 -15.64 4.13
CA THR A 121 -3.05 -16.03 3.80
C THR A 121 -2.11 -14.82 3.89
N VAL A 122 -2.52 -13.65 3.42
CA VAL A 122 -1.77 -12.39 3.55
C VAL A 122 -1.64 -11.97 5.01
N ALA A 123 -2.71 -12.08 5.81
CA ALA A 123 -2.64 -11.79 7.24
C ALA A 123 -1.65 -12.70 7.97
N GLU A 124 -1.57 -13.99 7.60
CA GLU A 124 -0.59 -14.94 8.12
C GLU A 124 0.85 -14.62 7.67
N ILE A 125 1.05 -14.29 6.40
CA ILE A 125 2.35 -13.83 5.87
C ILE A 125 2.81 -12.57 6.60
N CYS A 126 1.96 -11.54 6.69
CA CYS A 126 2.28 -10.29 7.38
C CYS A 126 2.59 -10.52 8.86
N ARG A 127 1.87 -11.42 9.54
CA ARG A 127 2.16 -11.81 10.92
C ARG A 127 3.56 -12.44 11.03
N ALA A 128 3.90 -13.36 10.14
CA ALA A 128 5.23 -14.00 10.12
C ALA A 128 6.37 -12.99 9.82
N LEU A 129 6.07 -11.95 9.03
CA LEU A 129 7.02 -10.88 8.68
C LEU A 129 7.02 -9.70 9.67
N ASN A 130 6.23 -9.74 10.74
CA ASN A 130 6.03 -8.65 11.69
C ASN A 130 5.57 -7.32 11.03
N ILE A 131 4.58 -7.42 10.14
CA ILE A 131 3.92 -6.30 9.47
C ILE A 131 2.50 -6.16 10.03
N ARG A 132 2.23 -5.09 10.77
CA ARG A 132 0.87 -4.76 11.22
C ARG A 132 -0.01 -4.29 10.04
N ARG A 133 -1.33 -4.30 10.26
CA ARG A 133 -2.35 -3.84 9.30
C ARG A 133 -2.28 -4.58 7.95
N PRO A 134 -2.39 -5.92 7.94
CA PRO A 134 -2.28 -6.73 6.72
C PRO A 134 -3.30 -6.38 5.64
N GLU A 135 -4.43 -5.76 6.02
CA GLU A 135 -5.49 -5.34 5.10
C GLU A 135 -5.05 -4.28 4.08
N GLU A 136 -3.89 -3.65 4.27
CA GLU A 136 -3.31 -2.70 3.31
C GLU A 136 -2.48 -3.38 2.22
N LEU A 137 -2.10 -4.65 2.43
CA LEU A 137 -1.24 -5.45 1.56
C LEU A 137 -2.05 -6.52 0.82
N SER A 138 -1.51 -7.01 -0.28
CA SER A 138 -2.04 -8.18 -0.98
C SER A 138 -0.96 -8.80 -1.87
N LEU A 139 -1.32 -9.87 -2.58
CA LEU A 139 -0.45 -10.60 -3.49
C LEU A 139 -0.72 -10.19 -4.94
N LEU A 140 0.35 -9.87 -5.65
CA LEU A 140 0.36 -9.50 -7.05
C LEU A 140 1.11 -10.57 -7.85
N LYS A 141 0.48 -11.06 -8.93
CA LYS A 141 1.15 -11.91 -9.91
C LYS A 141 2.09 -11.05 -10.76
N PRO A 142 3.38 -11.40 -10.87
CA PRO A 142 4.29 -10.67 -11.74
C PRO A 142 3.83 -10.78 -13.21
N PRO A 143 4.04 -9.74 -14.03
CA PRO A 143 3.69 -9.80 -15.44
C PRO A 143 4.45 -10.92 -16.15
N ASP A 144 3.76 -11.65 -17.02
CA ASP A 144 4.34 -12.68 -17.88
C ASP A 144 5.41 -12.06 -18.79
N ASP A 145 6.70 -12.32 -18.53
CA ASP A 145 7.79 -11.88 -19.39
C ASP A 145 7.92 -12.83 -20.61
N PRO A 146 7.54 -12.41 -21.83
CA PRO A 146 7.62 -13.27 -23.02
C PRO A 146 9.07 -13.65 -23.36
N SER A 147 10.07 -12.91 -22.89
CA SER A 147 11.49 -13.21 -23.11
C SER A 147 12.00 -14.36 -22.24
N LYS A 148 11.39 -14.59 -21.06
CA LYS A 148 11.72 -15.71 -20.16
C LYS A 148 11.12 -17.04 -20.63
N LYS A 149 10.01 -17.04 -21.38
CA LYS A 149 9.45 -18.27 -22.00
C LYS A 149 10.42 -18.91 -23.01
N LYS A 150 11.27 -18.12 -23.70
CA LYS A 150 12.34 -18.64 -24.58
C LYS A 150 13.60 -19.11 -23.85
N LYS A 151 13.88 -18.57 -22.65
CA LYS A 151 15.03 -18.97 -21.81
C LYS A 151 14.72 -20.10 -20.83
N LYS A 152 13.45 -20.51 -20.68
CA LYS A 152 13.03 -21.58 -19.77
C LYS A 152 13.63 -22.96 -20.10
N LYS A 153 14.34 -23.11 -21.23
CA LYS A 153 14.99 -24.36 -21.64
C LYS A 153 16.51 -24.41 -21.38
N ASP A 154 17.16 -23.28 -21.10
CA ASP A 154 18.59 -23.25 -20.77
C ASP A 154 18.90 -22.03 -19.90
N LYS A 155 19.41 -22.30 -18.69
CA LYS A 155 19.85 -21.39 -17.61
C LYS A 155 18.83 -21.19 -16.49
N ASN A 156 19.15 -21.76 -15.33
CA ASN A 156 18.71 -21.25 -14.03
C ASN A 156 19.02 -19.74 -13.99
N PRO A 157 18.01 -18.85 -13.91
CA PRO A 157 18.28 -17.46 -13.65
C PRO A 157 18.99 -17.38 -12.29
N ALA A 158 19.97 -16.47 -12.21
CA ALA A 158 20.87 -16.29 -11.07
C ALA A 158 20.16 -16.52 -9.73
N LEU A 159 20.83 -17.23 -8.83
CA LEU A 159 20.49 -17.34 -7.42
C LEU A 159 20.31 -15.92 -6.87
N ASP A 160 19.10 -15.39 -6.94
CA ASP A 160 18.64 -14.38 -5.98
C ASP A 160 18.88 -15.02 -4.60
N ASP A 161 19.49 -14.32 -3.66
CA ASP A 161 19.62 -14.78 -2.27
C ASP A 161 18.21 -14.99 -1.70
N ILE A 162 17.66 -16.20 -1.87
CA ILE A 162 16.35 -16.58 -1.35
C ILE A 162 16.54 -16.76 0.14
N LEU A 163 15.94 -15.85 0.91
CA LEU A 163 15.93 -15.96 2.36
C LEU A 163 14.91 -17.03 2.75
N ASP A 164 15.42 -18.15 3.29
CA ASP A 164 14.61 -19.21 3.85
C ASP A 164 14.26 -18.86 5.31
N MET A 165 13.05 -18.33 5.51
CA MET A 165 12.58 -17.91 6.82
C MET A 165 12.22 -19.10 7.72
N ASP A 166 11.96 -20.28 7.15
CA ASP A 166 11.67 -21.49 7.92
C ASP A 166 12.95 -22.02 8.64
N SER A 167 14.13 -21.52 8.25
CA SER A 167 15.43 -21.87 8.85
C SER A 167 15.87 -20.93 9.99
N ILE A 168 15.30 -19.72 10.09
CA ILE A 168 15.75 -18.66 11.01
C ILE A 168 15.12 -18.81 12.41
N SER A 169 14.02 -19.57 12.55
CA SER A 169 13.39 -19.85 13.85
C SER A 169 14.07 -20.97 14.66
N GLY A 170 15.15 -21.57 14.16
CA GLY A 170 15.96 -22.56 14.88
C GLY A 170 17.19 -21.92 15.50
N GLY A 171 17.09 -21.41 16.73
CA GLY A 171 18.22 -20.83 17.46
C GLY A 171 19.42 -21.80 17.57
N SER A 172 20.60 -21.29 17.25
CA SER A 172 21.89 -21.97 17.44
C SER A 172 22.20 -22.15 18.92
N GLY A 173 22.13 -23.38 19.42
CA GLY A 173 22.65 -23.74 20.74
C GLY A 173 22.38 -25.19 21.12
N GLY A 174 23.43 -26.03 21.14
CA GLY A 174 23.43 -27.30 21.85
C GLY A 174 23.10 -28.55 21.01
N THR A 175 24.03 -29.50 21.06
CA THR A 175 23.96 -30.83 20.46
C THR A 175 22.81 -31.68 21.01
N GLY A 176 21.96 -32.25 20.14
CA GLY A 176 21.07 -33.38 20.48
C GLY A 176 19.69 -33.33 19.82
N GLU A 177 19.42 -34.31 18.94
CA GLU A 177 18.12 -34.74 18.40
C GLU A 177 17.31 -33.77 17.51
N ARG A 178 17.19 -34.16 16.22
CA ARG A 178 16.32 -33.55 15.22
C ARG A 178 14.87 -33.93 15.47
N HIS A 179 14.12 -33.08 16.17
CA HIS A 179 12.66 -33.08 16.10
C HIS A 179 12.18 -31.71 15.58
N SER A 180 11.59 -31.74 14.39
CA SER A 180 10.91 -30.62 13.75
C SER A 180 9.69 -30.20 14.57
N SER A 181 9.79 -29.09 15.31
CA SER A 181 8.63 -28.46 15.95
C SER A 181 7.86 -27.62 14.92
N PRO A 182 6.57 -27.87 14.68
CA PRO A 182 5.77 -27.07 13.74
C PRO A 182 5.37 -25.74 14.38
N LEU A 183 5.43 -24.65 13.60
CA LEU A 183 5.03 -23.28 13.93
C LEU A 183 3.53 -23.10 14.27
N TYR A 184 2.80 -24.19 14.55
CA TYR A 184 1.35 -24.20 14.77
C TYR A 184 1.01 -24.45 16.24
N SER A 185 1.26 -23.46 17.10
CA SER A 185 0.63 -23.40 18.42
C SER A 185 -0.56 -22.45 18.36
N LYS A 186 -1.78 -23.00 18.46
CA LYS A 186 -3.05 -22.26 18.54
C LYS A 186 -3.34 -21.74 19.95
N THR A 187 -2.36 -21.74 20.84
CA THR A 187 -2.54 -21.30 22.23
C THR A 187 -1.29 -20.54 22.66
N MET A 188 -1.45 -19.29 23.10
CA MET A 188 -0.36 -18.55 23.74
C MET A 188 0.09 -19.30 24.99
N VAL A 189 1.25 -19.95 24.93
CA VAL A 189 1.98 -20.30 26.15
C VAL A 189 2.96 -19.14 26.35
N PRO A 190 2.86 -18.36 27.45
CA PRO A 190 3.85 -17.34 27.75
C PRO A 190 5.18 -18.05 27.99
N THR A 191 6.17 -17.79 27.14
CA THR A 191 7.53 -18.24 27.37
C THR A 191 8.12 -17.31 28.43
N TYR A 192 8.64 -17.86 29.53
CA TYR A 192 9.26 -17.07 30.60
C TYR A 192 10.78 -17.12 30.47
N ASP A 193 11.46 -16.02 30.79
CA ASP A 193 12.92 -15.96 30.88
C ASP A 193 13.41 -16.93 31.97
N PRO A 194 14.27 -17.93 31.66
CA PRO A 194 14.74 -18.91 32.63
C PRO A 194 15.67 -18.33 33.72
N GLU A 195 16.25 -17.14 33.53
CA GLU A 195 17.08 -16.50 34.56
C GLU A 195 16.24 -15.65 35.52
N ASN A 196 15.22 -14.95 35.01
CA ASN A 196 14.54 -13.88 35.76
C ASN A 196 13.03 -14.09 35.97
N GLY A 197 12.42 -15.10 35.34
CA GLY A 197 11.03 -15.48 35.55
C GLY A 197 9.98 -14.46 35.07
N THR A 198 10.38 -13.46 34.28
CA THR A 198 9.46 -12.49 33.67
C THR A 198 8.84 -13.07 32.40
N PRO A 199 7.57 -12.72 32.06
CA PRO A 199 6.98 -13.13 30.79
C PRO A 199 7.81 -12.51 29.67
N ALA A 200 8.42 -13.33 28.82
CA ALA A 200 9.12 -12.84 27.65
C ALA A 200 8.06 -12.22 26.73
N SER A 201 8.15 -10.91 26.53
CA SER A 201 7.37 -10.25 25.49
C SER A 201 7.62 -10.97 24.17
N ALA A 202 6.60 -11.09 23.31
CA ALA A 202 6.75 -11.71 21.99
C ALA A 202 7.85 -11.03 21.14
N THR A 203 8.40 -9.91 21.58
CA THR A 203 9.60 -9.26 21.04
C THR A 203 10.91 -10.00 21.34
N SER A 204 11.03 -10.77 22.43
CA SER A 204 12.30 -11.36 22.86
C SER A 204 12.79 -12.57 22.06
N LEU A 205 11.89 -13.29 21.40
CA LEU A 205 12.23 -14.39 20.49
C LEU A 205 12.69 -13.92 19.10
N TRP A 206 12.69 -12.60 18.87
CA TRP A 206 12.92 -11.97 17.55
C TRP A 206 14.03 -10.91 17.55
N PHE A 207 14.74 -10.72 18.67
CA PHE A 207 15.90 -9.82 18.78
C PHE A 207 17.22 -10.45 18.29
N GLY A 208 17.15 -11.34 17.30
CA GLY A 208 18.22 -11.39 16.30
C GLY A 208 18.02 -10.22 15.33
N ASP A 209 19.07 -9.74 14.67
CA ASP A 209 18.95 -8.71 13.62
C ASP A 209 17.96 -9.17 12.52
N ASN A 210 16.68 -8.77 12.62
CA ASN A 210 15.70 -9.07 11.59
C ASN A 210 16.15 -8.38 10.30
N PRO A 211 16.57 -9.11 9.24
CA PRO A 211 17.14 -8.51 8.04
C PRO A 211 16.14 -7.69 7.22
N LEU A 212 14.87 -7.65 7.64
CA LEU A 212 13.80 -6.88 7.01
C LEU A 212 13.60 -5.48 7.63
N THR A 213 14.27 -5.16 8.73
CA THR A 213 14.24 -3.81 9.36
C THR A 213 15.29 -2.86 8.77
N SER A 214 16.37 -3.40 8.19
CA SER A 214 17.42 -2.63 7.54
C SER A 214 17.04 -2.28 6.10
N SER A 215 17.33 -1.02 5.72
CA SER A 215 17.20 -0.57 4.34
C SER A 215 18.32 -1.15 3.49
N GLN A 216 18.07 -1.39 2.20
CA GLN A 216 19.11 -1.91 1.33
C GLN A 216 19.95 -0.79 0.71
N PRO A 217 21.24 -1.03 0.45
CA PRO A 217 22.03 -0.11 -0.36
C PRO A 217 21.46 -0.02 -1.77
N ASN A 218 21.62 1.15 -2.40
CA ASN A 218 21.15 1.36 -3.76
C ASN A 218 21.93 0.51 -4.77
N LEU A 219 21.23 0.01 -5.79
CA LEU A 219 21.86 -0.73 -6.88
C LEU A 219 22.80 0.17 -7.70
N PRO A 220 23.87 -0.41 -8.27
CA PRO A 220 24.69 0.31 -9.23
C PRO A 220 23.86 0.85 -10.41
N PRO A 221 24.20 2.00 -11.00
CA PRO A 221 23.39 2.64 -12.05
C PRO A 221 23.19 1.75 -13.28
N ALA A 222 24.15 0.87 -13.58
CA ALA A 222 24.08 -0.08 -14.69
C ALA A 222 23.02 -1.16 -14.49
N GLU A 223 22.74 -1.58 -13.26
CA GLU A 223 21.70 -2.56 -12.94
C GLU A 223 20.33 -1.89 -12.87
N LEU A 224 20.25 -0.72 -12.22
CA LEU A 224 19.04 0.09 -12.18
C LEU A 224 18.54 0.42 -13.60
N SER A 225 19.46 0.74 -14.53
CA SER A 225 19.12 1.02 -15.93
C SER A 225 18.58 -0.20 -16.69
N LYS A 226 18.88 -1.43 -16.27
CA LYS A 226 18.32 -2.65 -16.87
C LYS A 226 16.89 -2.93 -16.40
N MET A 227 16.58 -2.53 -15.16
CA MET A 227 15.25 -2.68 -14.57
C MET A 227 14.31 -1.54 -14.99
N TYR A 228 14.85 -0.35 -15.21
CA TYR A 228 14.06 0.82 -15.59
C TYR A 228 13.39 0.64 -16.95
N GLN A 229 12.06 0.79 -16.94
CA GLN A 229 11.22 0.86 -18.12
C GLN A 229 10.22 1.98 -17.93
N GLN A 230 10.15 2.90 -18.90
CA GLN A 230 9.16 3.97 -18.87
C GLN A 230 7.76 3.36 -19.10
N LEU A 231 6.91 3.41 -18.08
CA LEU A 231 5.57 2.84 -18.11
C LEU A 231 4.52 3.90 -18.47
N SER A 232 3.72 3.65 -19.51
CA SER A 232 2.52 4.44 -19.77
C SER A 232 1.42 4.12 -18.76
N MET A 233 0.38 4.96 -18.67
CA MET A 233 -0.79 4.66 -17.84
C MET A 233 -1.48 3.33 -18.23
N VAL A 234 -1.41 2.96 -19.51
CA VAL A 234 -1.93 1.69 -20.03
C VAL A 234 -1.08 0.52 -19.53
N ASP A 235 0.25 0.64 -19.56
CA ASP A 235 1.15 -0.39 -19.02
C ASP A 235 0.91 -0.60 -17.51
N LYS A 236 0.76 0.51 -16.76
CA LYS A 236 0.39 0.48 -15.34
C LYS A 236 -0.95 -0.24 -15.13
N ALA A 237 -1.92 -0.02 -16.02
CA ALA A 237 -3.22 -0.70 -15.94
C ALA A 237 -3.14 -2.21 -16.21
N ILE A 238 -2.26 -2.64 -17.10
CA ILE A 238 -2.01 -4.06 -17.38
C ILE A 238 -1.35 -4.73 -16.17
N ILE A 239 -0.37 -4.07 -15.53
CA ILE A 239 0.27 -4.59 -14.31
C ILE A 239 -0.75 -4.75 -13.18
N ASN A 240 -1.64 -3.77 -12.97
CA ASN A 240 -2.69 -3.85 -11.95
C ASN A 240 -3.71 -4.96 -12.21
N ALA A 241 -3.76 -5.58 -13.40
CA ALA A 241 -4.64 -6.71 -13.64
C ALA A 241 -4.20 -7.99 -12.92
N GLY A 242 -2.96 -8.06 -12.45
CA GLY A 242 -2.39 -9.26 -11.81
C GLY A 242 -2.73 -9.44 -10.32
N TRP A 243 -3.48 -8.52 -9.70
CA TRP A 243 -3.86 -8.66 -8.29
C TRP A 243 -4.71 -9.91 -8.06
N LEU A 244 -4.36 -10.70 -7.06
CA LEU A 244 -5.16 -11.85 -6.67
C LEU A 244 -6.47 -11.41 -6.00
N ASP A 245 -7.51 -12.21 -6.19
CA ASP A 245 -8.80 -12.10 -5.52
C ASP A 245 -8.62 -12.51 -4.05
N SER A 246 -8.85 -11.56 -3.15
CA SER A 246 -8.67 -11.77 -1.70
C SER A 246 -9.68 -12.74 -1.09
N SER A 247 -10.80 -13.01 -1.79
CA SER A 247 -11.88 -13.89 -1.31
C SER A 247 -11.78 -15.34 -1.82
N ARG A 248 -10.76 -15.64 -2.64
CA ARG A 248 -10.49 -17.00 -3.15
C ARG A 248 -9.14 -17.50 -2.67
N SER A 249 -8.95 -18.81 -2.67
CA SER A 249 -7.68 -19.43 -2.27
C SER A 249 -6.60 -19.26 -3.36
N LEU A 250 -5.33 -19.47 -3.02
CA LEU A 250 -4.22 -19.46 -4.00
C LEU A 250 -4.42 -20.52 -5.09
N MET A 251 -4.79 -21.75 -4.68
CA MET A 251 -4.99 -22.88 -5.60
C MET A 251 -6.17 -22.63 -6.56
N GLU A 252 -7.24 -21.98 -6.08
CA GLU A 252 -8.41 -21.59 -6.88
C GLU A 252 -8.08 -20.58 -7.98
N GLN A 253 -6.96 -19.88 -7.84
CA GLN A 253 -6.46 -18.89 -8.80
C GLN A 253 -5.31 -19.44 -9.66
N GLY A 254 -5.08 -20.75 -9.62
CA GLY A 254 -4.08 -21.44 -10.43
C GLY A 254 -2.64 -21.14 -10.03
N ILE A 255 -2.40 -20.80 -8.76
CA ILE A 255 -1.05 -20.61 -8.22
C ILE A 255 -0.48 -21.98 -7.81
N GLY A 256 0.66 -22.34 -8.37
CA GLY A 256 1.43 -23.55 -8.04
C GLY A 256 2.61 -23.27 -7.10
N GLU A 257 3.29 -24.33 -6.67
CA GLU A 257 4.41 -24.27 -5.70
C GLU A 257 5.66 -23.56 -6.25
N ASP A 258 5.89 -23.65 -7.56
CA ASP A 258 7.02 -23.00 -8.25
C ASP A 258 6.74 -21.54 -8.63
N ASP A 259 5.50 -21.06 -8.41
CA ASP A 259 5.14 -19.70 -8.78
C ASP A 259 5.77 -18.68 -7.84
N ARG A 260 6.13 -17.54 -8.42
CA ARG A 260 6.63 -16.37 -7.68
C ARG A 260 5.52 -15.33 -7.62
N LEU A 261 5.18 -14.87 -6.43
CA LEU A 261 4.24 -13.77 -6.19
C LEU A 261 4.95 -12.58 -5.57
N GLN A 262 4.38 -11.40 -5.71
CA GLN A 262 4.89 -10.16 -5.12
C GLN A 262 3.98 -9.76 -3.96
N LEU A 263 4.56 -9.57 -2.77
CA LEU A 263 3.88 -8.89 -1.67
C LEU A 263 4.03 -7.38 -1.87
N ARG A 264 2.91 -6.66 -1.93
CA ARG A 264 2.89 -5.22 -2.20
C ARG A 264 1.79 -4.53 -1.37
N PHE A 265 2.01 -3.28 -1.00
CA PHE A 265 0.96 -2.42 -0.45
C PHE A 265 -0.04 -2.11 -1.57
N LYS A 266 -1.22 -2.71 -1.50
CA LYS A 266 -2.30 -2.64 -2.50
C LYS A 266 -3.07 -1.33 -2.35
N TYR A 267 -3.42 -0.96 -1.12
CA TYR A 267 -4.24 0.19 -0.79
C TYR A 267 -3.39 1.32 -0.21
N HIS A 268 -3.48 2.51 -0.81
CA HIS A 268 -2.63 3.65 -0.46
C HIS A 268 -3.30 4.54 0.60
N CYS A 269 -3.77 3.91 1.68
CA CYS A 269 -4.39 4.54 2.84
C CYS A 269 -3.82 3.93 4.11
N PHE A 270 -2.65 4.42 4.53
CA PHE A 270 -1.90 3.84 5.65
C PHE A 270 -2.44 4.39 6.98
N PHE A 271 -2.95 3.49 7.82
CA PHE A 271 -3.48 3.84 9.13
C PHE A 271 -2.45 3.59 10.22
N ASP A 272 -2.31 4.56 11.12
CA ASP A 272 -1.50 4.45 12.34
C ASP A 272 -0.07 3.93 12.09
N LEU A 273 0.68 4.59 11.19
CA LEU A 273 2.11 4.31 11.02
C LEU A 273 2.86 4.79 12.27
N ASN A 274 3.31 3.84 13.09
CA ASN A 274 3.97 4.14 14.36
C ASN A 274 5.41 3.61 14.39
N PRO A 275 6.44 4.49 14.38
CA PRO A 275 7.84 4.08 14.43
C PRO A 275 8.23 3.12 15.55
N LYS A 276 7.52 3.15 16.71
CA LYS A 276 7.78 2.26 17.85
C LYS A 276 7.42 0.80 17.55
N TYR A 277 6.36 0.57 16.78
CA TYR A 277 5.80 -0.78 16.55
C TYR A 277 5.96 -1.27 15.10
N ASP A 278 6.16 -0.36 14.15
CA ASP A 278 6.07 -0.64 12.71
C ASP A 278 7.43 -0.62 12.00
N ALA A 279 8.54 -0.95 12.66
CA ALA A 279 9.87 -0.88 12.05
C ALA A 279 9.96 -1.62 10.69
N VAL A 280 9.45 -2.86 10.61
CA VAL A 280 9.42 -3.63 9.35
C VAL A 280 8.43 -3.03 8.34
N ARG A 281 7.20 -2.71 8.79
CA ARG A 281 6.15 -2.13 7.92
C ARG A 281 6.59 -0.81 7.30
N ILE A 282 7.17 0.10 8.08
CA ILE A 282 7.71 1.39 7.63
C ILE A 282 8.87 1.17 6.66
N THR A 283 9.77 0.22 6.96
CA THR A 283 10.91 -0.07 6.08
C THR A 283 10.44 -0.62 4.73
N GLN A 284 9.54 -1.60 4.72
CA GLN A 284 8.99 -2.16 3.47
C GLN A 284 8.17 -1.13 2.69
N LEU A 285 7.45 -0.23 3.38
CA LEU A 285 6.69 0.85 2.74
C LEU A 285 7.62 1.90 2.12
N TYR A 286 8.68 2.29 2.84
CA TYR A 286 9.75 3.16 2.33
C TYR A 286 10.40 2.52 1.09
N GLU A 287 10.73 1.23 1.14
CA GLU A 287 11.36 0.52 0.04
C GLU A 287 10.43 0.47 -1.19
N GLN A 288 9.12 0.23 -1.01
CA GLN A 288 8.16 0.31 -2.11
C GLN A 288 8.10 1.71 -2.71
N ALA A 289 8.06 2.74 -1.87
CA ALA A 289 8.06 4.13 -2.32
C ALA A 289 9.36 4.46 -3.09
N ARG A 290 10.52 4.07 -2.55
CA ARG A 290 11.84 4.25 -3.15
C ARG A 290 11.89 3.64 -4.56
N TRP A 291 11.50 2.38 -4.70
CA TRP A 291 11.47 1.72 -6.01
C TRP A 291 10.51 2.39 -6.98
N SER A 292 9.34 2.86 -6.51
CA SER A 292 8.40 3.57 -7.36
C SER A 292 8.95 4.89 -7.92
N ILE A 293 9.83 5.57 -7.15
CA ILE A 293 10.50 6.81 -7.58
C ILE A 293 11.67 6.51 -8.51
N LEU A 294 12.54 5.56 -8.16
CA LEU A 294 13.73 5.22 -8.95
C LEU A 294 13.38 4.61 -10.32
N LEU A 295 12.31 3.82 -10.38
CA LEU A 295 11.81 3.21 -11.62
C LEU A 295 10.81 4.10 -12.37
N GLU A 296 10.51 5.30 -11.86
CA GLU A 296 9.52 6.24 -12.40
C GLU A 296 8.13 5.59 -12.61
N GLU A 297 7.71 4.74 -11.68
CA GLU A 297 6.32 4.28 -11.60
C GLU A 297 5.40 5.44 -11.18
N ILE A 298 5.93 6.40 -10.42
CA ILE A 298 5.29 7.67 -10.09
C ILE A 298 6.22 8.83 -10.47
N ASP A 299 5.66 9.83 -11.13
CA ASP A 299 6.41 11.01 -11.55
C ASP A 299 6.59 12.00 -10.41
N CYS A 300 7.77 12.61 -10.33
CA CYS A 300 8.08 13.73 -9.44
C CYS A 300 8.87 14.83 -10.16
N THR A 301 8.87 16.02 -9.58
CA THR A 301 9.62 17.17 -10.10
C THR A 301 11.13 17.03 -9.87
N GLU A 302 11.92 17.87 -10.54
CA GLU A 302 13.39 17.88 -10.39
C GLU A 302 13.81 18.21 -8.94
N GLU A 303 13.12 19.13 -8.28
CA GLU A 303 13.38 19.49 -6.88
C GLU A 303 13.01 18.34 -5.92
N GLU A 304 11.88 17.68 -6.16
CA GLU A 304 11.44 16.53 -5.36
C GLU A 304 12.37 15.33 -5.52
N MET A 305 12.86 15.05 -6.73
CA MET A 305 13.85 14.00 -6.97
C MET A 305 15.13 14.24 -6.15
N LEU A 306 15.63 15.48 -6.09
CA LEU A 306 16.80 15.81 -5.28
C LEU A 306 16.55 15.63 -3.78
N MET A 307 15.36 15.97 -3.29
CA MET A 307 14.97 15.70 -1.90
C MET A 307 14.88 14.19 -1.63
N PHE A 308 14.27 13.41 -2.52
CA PHE A 308 14.23 11.96 -2.39
C PHE A 308 15.65 11.36 -2.40
N ALA A 309 16.54 11.89 -3.23
CA ALA A 309 17.93 11.45 -3.28
C ALA A 309 18.68 11.77 -1.99
N SER A 310 18.48 12.96 -1.40
CA SER A 310 19.13 13.33 -0.13
C SER A 310 18.62 12.49 1.05
N LEU A 311 17.30 12.22 1.12
CA LEU A 311 16.72 11.32 2.12
C LEU A 311 17.25 9.90 1.98
N GLN A 312 17.33 9.36 0.76
CA GLN A 312 17.92 8.03 0.53
C GLN A 312 19.39 7.98 0.94
N TYR A 313 20.17 9.00 0.60
CA TYR A 313 21.58 9.09 1.00
C TYR A 313 21.71 9.10 2.53
N HIS A 314 20.90 9.91 3.22
CA HIS A 314 20.90 9.97 4.68
C HIS A 314 20.55 8.62 5.32
N ILE A 315 19.49 7.97 4.83
CA ILE A 315 19.05 6.64 5.28
C ILE A 315 20.16 5.61 5.06
N CYS A 316 20.80 5.60 3.88
CA CYS A 316 21.90 4.69 3.57
C CYS A 316 23.09 4.92 4.49
N LYS A 317 23.50 6.18 4.66
CA LYS A 317 24.61 6.55 5.55
C LYS A 317 24.34 6.06 6.98
N MET A 318 23.17 6.35 7.54
CA MET A 318 22.79 5.90 8.89
C MET A 318 22.67 4.39 9.03
N THR A 319 22.26 3.68 7.97
CA THR A 319 22.17 2.21 8.00
C THR A 319 23.56 1.56 7.98
N MET A 320 24.56 2.21 7.37
CA MET A 320 25.94 1.69 7.26
C MET A 320 26.86 2.15 8.39
N SER A 321 26.56 3.27 9.05
CA SER A 321 27.29 3.74 10.22
C SER A 321 26.94 2.89 11.43
N THR A 322 27.79 1.92 11.76
CA THR A 322 27.68 1.00 12.91
C THR A 322 27.90 1.68 14.26
N GLU A 323 27.25 2.81 14.53
CA GLU A 323 27.14 3.26 15.92
C GLU A 323 26.08 2.38 16.60
N PRO A 324 26.39 1.74 17.74
CA PRO A 324 25.39 0.99 18.47
C PRO A 324 24.21 1.92 18.73
N LEU A 325 23.01 1.48 18.38
CA LEU A 325 21.77 2.14 18.78
C LEU A 325 21.77 2.21 20.30
N ASP A 326 22.27 3.30 20.85
CA ASP A 326 22.23 3.59 22.27
C ASP A 326 20.78 3.95 22.58
N PHE A 327 19.97 2.92 22.81
CA PHE A 327 18.58 3.07 23.26
C PHE A 327 18.49 3.80 24.61
N SER A 328 19.62 4.18 25.25
CA SER A 328 19.64 4.99 26.46
C SER A 328 19.42 6.50 26.23
N ASN A 329 19.51 6.97 24.99
CA ASN A 329 19.34 8.39 24.63
C ASN A 329 18.11 8.71 23.76
N GLU A 330 17.34 7.70 23.35
CA GLU A 330 15.94 7.97 23.03
C GLU A 330 15.29 8.36 24.36
N PRO A 331 14.65 9.54 24.50
CA PRO A 331 13.76 9.74 25.63
C PRO A 331 12.80 8.55 25.57
N GLU A 332 12.82 7.70 26.59
CA GLU A 332 11.74 6.77 26.86
C GLU A 332 10.49 7.62 26.78
N MET A 333 9.79 7.59 25.63
CA MET A 333 8.53 8.26 25.50
C MET A 333 7.60 7.40 26.31
N ASP A 334 7.62 7.73 27.61
CA ASP A 334 7.04 7.00 28.70
C ASP A 334 5.63 6.66 28.25
N GLU A 335 5.18 5.42 28.38
CA GLU A 335 3.79 5.11 28.04
C GLU A 335 2.85 5.97 28.86
N VAL A 336 3.34 6.42 30.03
CA VAL A 336 2.79 7.48 30.85
C VAL A 336 2.87 8.85 30.20
N GLU A 337 3.90 9.25 29.45
CA GLU A 337 3.99 10.54 28.73
C GLU A 337 3.22 10.55 27.40
N ALA A 338 3.12 9.43 26.69
CA ALA A 338 2.21 9.30 25.54
C ALA A 338 0.74 9.20 26.00
N ALA A 339 0.46 8.51 27.11
CA ALA A 339 -0.85 8.51 27.75
C ALA A 339 -1.17 9.84 28.42
N LEU A 340 -0.18 10.52 29.04
CA LEU A 340 -0.31 11.86 29.59
C LEU A 340 -0.48 12.85 28.45
N SER A 341 0.24 12.80 27.35
CA SER A 341 -0.02 13.71 26.23
C SER A 341 -1.44 13.49 25.65
N ASN A 342 -1.98 12.27 25.68
CA ASN A 342 -3.38 12.02 25.35
C ASN A 342 -4.38 12.44 26.46
N LEU A 343 -4.02 12.31 27.74
CA LEU A 343 -4.85 12.64 28.91
C LEU A 343 -4.80 14.12 29.29
N GLU A 344 -3.66 14.78 29.16
CA GLU A 344 -3.37 16.22 29.23
C GLU A 344 -4.03 16.93 28.05
N VAL A 345 -4.12 16.31 26.87
CA VAL A 345 -5.01 16.76 25.78
C VAL A 345 -6.50 16.65 26.15
N THR A 346 -6.86 15.84 27.15
CA THR A 346 -8.23 15.72 27.68
C THR A 346 -8.45 16.58 28.95
N LEU A 347 -7.38 17.02 29.63
CA LEU A 347 -7.41 17.67 30.95
C LEU A 347 -6.69 19.03 31.03
N GLU A 348 -6.13 19.58 29.95
CA GLU A 348 -5.75 21.00 29.84
C GLU A 348 -7.00 21.91 29.72
N GLY A 349 -7.91 21.77 30.67
CA GLY A 349 -8.83 22.81 31.15
C GLY A 349 -8.25 23.51 32.38
N GLY A 350 -6.94 23.78 32.38
CA GLY A 350 -6.17 24.16 33.57
C GLY A 350 -5.43 25.50 33.44
N ASN A 351 -6.13 26.58 33.09
CA ASN A 351 -5.74 27.93 33.52
C ASN A 351 -7.03 28.74 33.74
N THR A 352 -7.63 28.55 34.92
CA THR A 352 -9.06 28.82 35.17
C THR A 352 -9.45 30.28 35.37
N ASP A 353 -8.53 31.26 35.33
CA ASP A 353 -8.88 32.65 35.67
C ASP A 353 -8.90 33.64 34.50
N ARG A 354 -8.68 33.20 33.25
CA ARG A 354 -8.81 34.07 32.05
C ARG A 354 -9.58 33.48 30.86
N ILE A 355 -9.97 32.20 30.89
CA ILE A 355 -10.55 31.48 29.73
C ILE A 355 -12.09 31.46 29.73
N LEU A 356 -12.76 31.92 30.79
CA LEU A 356 -14.22 31.87 30.87
C LEU A 356 -14.96 32.81 29.90
N GLU A 357 -14.27 33.76 29.25
CA GLU A 357 -14.85 34.60 28.19
C GLU A 357 -14.57 34.08 26.76
N ASP A 358 -13.68 33.08 26.57
CA ASP A 358 -13.12 32.74 25.24
C ASP A 358 -13.54 31.37 24.68
N ILE A 359 -14.25 30.53 25.45
CA ILE A 359 -14.67 29.16 25.02
C ILE A 359 -15.81 29.20 23.97
N THR A 360 -16.40 30.37 23.70
CA THR A 360 -17.46 30.51 22.69
C THR A 360 -16.97 30.97 21.31
N ASP A 361 -15.70 31.33 21.17
CA ASP A 361 -15.16 31.85 19.90
C ASP A 361 -14.59 30.73 19.02
N VAL A 362 -15.36 30.38 17.99
CA VAL A 362 -14.91 29.48 16.92
C VAL A 362 -13.65 30.05 16.27
N PRO A 363 -12.50 29.32 16.29
CA PRO A 363 -11.26 29.83 15.74
C PRO A 363 -11.41 30.17 14.25
N LYS A 364 -11.05 31.41 13.91
CA LYS A 364 -11.16 31.98 12.56
C LYS A 364 -9.79 32.32 12.03
N LEU A 365 -9.52 31.97 10.77
CA LEU A 365 -8.33 32.38 10.03
C LEU A 365 -8.77 33.35 8.94
N ALA A 366 -8.14 34.52 8.86
CA ALA A 366 -8.51 35.53 7.87
C ALA A 366 -7.28 36.26 7.34
N ASP A 367 -7.15 36.29 6.02
CA ASP A 367 -5.98 36.81 5.31
C ASP A 367 -6.37 37.27 3.89
N SER A 368 -5.56 38.15 3.30
CA SER A 368 -5.61 38.42 1.86
C SER A 368 -4.94 37.28 1.09
N LEU A 369 -5.66 36.65 0.16
CA LEU A 369 -5.14 35.58 -0.69
C LEU A 369 -5.53 35.81 -2.15
N LYS A 370 -4.82 35.15 -3.05
CA LYS A 370 -5.07 35.23 -4.50
C LYS A 370 -5.86 34.01 -4.98
N LEU A 371 -6.99 34.25 -5.64
CA LEU A 371 -7.89 33.23 -6.18
C LEU A 371 -7.74 33.11 -7.69
N PHE A 372 -7.69 31.87 -8.18
CA PHE A 372 -7.79 31.54 -9.60
C PHE A 372 -8.81 30.40 -9.80
N ARG A 373 -9.60 30.51 -10.87
CA ARG A 373 -10.54 29.47 -11.30
C ARG A 373 -10.39 29.19 -12.79
N PRO A 374 -10.14 27.92 -13.19
CA PRO A 374 -10.15 27.55 -14.59
C PRO A 374 -11.57 27.69 -15.16
N LYS A 375 -11.74 28.44 -16.25
CA LYS A 375 -12.94 28.35 -17.10
C LYS A 375 -12.54 27.79 -18.46
N ARG A 376 -13.35 26.90 -19.03
CA ARG A 376 -13.09 26.14 -20.28
C ARG A 376 -12.70 27.01 -21.50
N LEU A 377 -12.94 28.32 -21.49
CA LEU A 377 -12.72 29.20 -22.65
C LEU A 377 -11.97 30.51 -22.35
N THR A 378 -11.64 30.84 -21.09
CA THR A 378 -10.89 32.06 -20.75
C THR A 378 -10.06 31.89 -19.46
N LEU A 379 -8.74 32.05 -19.54
CA LEU A 379 -7.86 32.12 -18.38
C LEU A 379 -7.95 33.53 -17.77
N ARG A 380 -8.63 33.68 -16.62
CA ARG A 380 -8.57 34.93 -15.84
C ARG A 380 -7.31 34.93 -14.99
N PRO A 381 -6.58 36.05 -14.82
CA PRO A 381 -5.44 36.10 -13.91
C PRO A 381 -5.88 35.89 -12.45
N PHE A 382 -4.93 35.51 -11.59
CA PHE A 382 -5.14 35.48 -10.15
C PHE A 382 -5.65 36.85 -9.66
N LYS A 383 -6.71 36.84 -8.85
CA LYS A 383 -7.28 38.04 -8.24
C LYS A 383 -7.21 37.95 -6.73
N GLU A 384 -6.82 39.04 -6.10
CA GLU A 384 -6.75 39.14 -4.64
C GLU A 384 -8.14 39.35 -4.04
N TYR A 385 -8.42 38.63 -2.95
CA TYR A 385 -9.65 38.72 -2.17
C TYR A 385 -9.32 38.57 -0.69
N TRP A 386 -10.23 39.02 0.18
CA TRP A 386 -10.13 38.77 1.61
C TRP A 386 -10.81 37.46 1.96
N PHE A 387 -10.04 36.48 2.43
CA PHE A 387 -10.54 35.15 2.78
C PHE A 387 -10.79 35.05 4.29
N VAL A 388 -11.84 34.32 4.65
CA VAL A 388 -12.22 33.98 6.01
C VAL A 388 -12.50 32.48 6.05
N PHE A 389 -11.68 31.75 6.79
CA PHE A 389 -11.91 30.36 7.13
C PHE A 389 -12.59 30.28 8.50
N LYS A 390 -13.74 29.62 8.56
CA LYS A 390 -14.48 29.35 9.80
C LYS A 390 -15.08 27.95 9.73
N ASP A 391 -14.96 27.20 10.82
CA ASP A 391 -15.39 25.80 10.95
C ASP A 391 -14.74 24.89 9.90
N THR A 392 -15.48 24.55 8.85
CA THR A 392 -15.04 23.73 7.71
C THR A 392 -15.30 24.43 6.37
N THR A 393 -15.51 25.75 6.39
CA THR A 393 -15.89 26.55 5.23
C THR A 393 -14.92 27.69 4.99
N ILE A 394 -14.69 27.98 3.71
CA ILE A 394 -13.97 29.18 3.26
C ILE A 394 -14.99 30.14 2.67
N SER A 395 -15.08 31.33 3.23
CA SER A 395 -15.82 32.46 2.66
C SER A 395 -14.84 33.51 2.17
N TYR A 396 -15.08 34.16 1.04
CA TYR A 396 -14.22 35.25 0.59
C TYR A 396 -15.00 36.47 0.10
N TYR A 397 -14.38 37.64 0.26
CA TYR A 397 -14.96 38.96 0.08
C TYR A 397 -14.06 39.81 -0.81
N LYS A 398 -14.58 40.93 -1.33
CA LYS A 398 -13.81 41.82 -2.20
C LYS A 398 -12.61 42.42 -1.47
N ASN A 399 -12.77 42.74 -0.19
CA ASN A 399 -11.76 43.35 0.68
C ASN A 399 -12.17 43.11 2.16
N LYS A 400 -11.31 43.54 3.09
CA LYS A 400 -11.53 43.35 4.53
C LYS A 400 -12.76 44.12 5.04
N GLU A 401 -13.06 45.27 4.46
CA GLU A 401 -14.17 46.14 4.87
C GLU A 401 -15.53 45.52 4.55
N THR A 402 -15.61 44.69 3.50
CA THR A 402 -16.83 43.97 3.10
C THR A 402 -17.01 42.64 3.82
N ALA A 403 -16.09 42.24 4.70
CA ALA A 403 -16.11 40.95 5.39
C ALA A 403 -17.23 40.80 6.44
N SER A 404 -17.91 41.89 6.79
CA SER A 404 -19.10 41.90 7.65
C SER A 404 -20.42 41.75 6.88
N GLY A 405 -20.37 41.83 5.54
CA GLY A 405 -21.52 41.64 4.66
C GLY A 405 -21.66 40.21 4.15
N GLU A 406 -22.42 40.02 3.07
CA GLU A 406 -22.55 38.71 2.42
C GLU A 406 -21.26 38.33 1.67
N PRO A 407 -20.77 37.08 1.82
CA PRO A 407 -19.61 36.61 1.08
C PRO A 407 -19.92 36.51 -0.42
N ILE A 408 -18.89 36.74 -1.24
CA ILE A 408 -19.00 36.55 -2.70
C ILE A 408 -19.37 35.08 -2.99
N GLU A 409 -18.76 34.17 -2.24
CA GLU A 409 -19.07 32.74 -2.29
C GLU A 409 -18.59 32.06 -1.00
N GLN A 410 -19.24 30.97 -0.64
CA GLN A 410 -18.86 30.10 0.46
C GLN A 410 -18.54 28.69 -0.06
N LEU A 411 -17.31 28.25 0.17
CA LEU A 411 -16.79 26.96 -0.25
C LEU A 411 -16.86 25.99 0.94
N HIS A 412 -17.63 24.93 0.79
CA HIS A 412 -17.71 23.85 1.77
C HIS A 412 -16.59 22.84 1.51
N LEU A 413 -15.69 22.67 2.47
CA LEU A 413 -14.48 21.87 2.25
C LEU A 413 -14.63 20.41 2.63
N ARG A 414 -15.74 20.00 3.27
CA ARG A 414 -15.92 18.60 3.68
C ARG A 414 -15.87 17.66 2.46
N GLY A 415 -14.97 16.68 2.48
CA GLY A 415 -14.76 15.76 1.36
C GLY A 415 -14.04 16.37 0.15
N CYS A 416 -13.51 17.61 0.25
CA CYS A 416 -12.67 18.18 -0.79
C CYS A 416 -11.30 17.48 -0.82
N GLU A 417 -10.58 17.64 -1.92
CA GLU A 417 -9.18 17.24 -1.99
C GLU A 417 -8.28 18.46 -2.07
N VAL A 418 -7.28 18.46 -1.20
CA VAL A 418 -6.36 19.57 -1.01
C VAL A 418 -5.02 19.16 -1.60
N VAL A 419 -4.74 19.58 -2.82
CA VAL A 419 -3.48 19.28 -3.52
C VAL A 419 -2.51 20.45 -3.33
N PRO A 420 -1.28 20.21 -2.85
CA PRO A 420 -0.27 21.26 -2.77
C PRO A 420 0.20 21.65 -4.18
N ASP A 421 0.37 22.95 -4.43
CA ASP A 421 1.00 23.50 -5.64
C ASP A 421 2.13 24.45 -5.21
N VAL A 422 3.21 23.85 -4.70
CA VAL A 422 4.31 24.58 -4.05
C VAL A 422 5.60 24.43 -4.83
N ASN A 423 6.27 25.56 -5.05
CA ASN A 423 7.68 25.64 -5.40
C ASN A 423 8.32 26.68 -4.47
N VAL A 424 9.23 26.22 -3.60
CA VAL A 424 9.85 27.07 -2.57
C VAL A 424 10.84 28.05 -3.20
N THR A 425 11.61 27.60 -4.19
CA THR A 425 12.59 28.39 -4.95
C THR A 425 11.94 29.60 -5.64
N ASP A 426 10.80 29.37 -6.30
CA ASP A 426 10.04 30.38 -7.04
C ASP A 426 9.08 31.19 -6.14
N LYS A 427 9.11 30.97 -4.82
CA LYS A 427 8.17 31.55 -3.84
C LYS A 427 6.70 31.36 -4.28
N LYS A 428 6.40 30.19 -4.83
CA LYS A 428 5.06 29.79 -5.26
C LYS A 428 4.43 28.94 -4.16
N PHE A 429 3.46 29.51 -3.45
CA PHE A 429 2.74 28.81 -2.38
C PHE A 429 1.26 28.66 -2.70
N GLY A 430 0.93 27.69 -3.56
CA GLY A 430 -0.42 27.42 -4.04
C GLY A 430 -1.09 26.24 -3.34
N ILE A 431 -2.41 26.32 -3.19
CA ILE A 431 -3.29 25.25 -2.72
C ILE A 431 -4.36 25.06 -3.80
N LYS A 432 -4.38 23.88 -4.43
CA LYS A 432 -5.46 23.48 -5.33
C LYS A 432 -6.52 22.71 -4.54
N LEU A 433 -7.72 23.27 -4.50
CA LEU A 433 -8.91 22.66 -3.90
C LEU A 433 -9.77 22.06 -4.99
N LEU A 434 -10.05 20.76 -4.87
CA LEU A 434 -11.01 20.06 -5.71
C LEU A 434 -12.29 19.87 -4.89
N LEU A 435 -13.27 20.74 -5.10
CA LEU A 435 -14.54 20.76 -4.36
C LEU A 435 -15.58 19.85 -5.03
N PRO A 436 -16.21 18.92 -4.31
CA PRO A 436 -17.27 18.08 -4.89
C PRO A 436 -18.51 18.92 -5.21
N VAL A 437 -19.00 18.81 -6.45
CA VAL A 437 -20.25 19.43 -6.92
C VAL A 437 -21.10 18.40 -7.67
N ALA A 438 -22.38 18.71 -7.91
CA ALA A 438 -23.34 17.82 -8.57
C ALA A 438 -22.82 17.19 -9.88
N ASP A 439 -22.25 18.02 -10.76
CA ASP A 439 -21.78 17.62 -12.09
C ASP A 439 -20.26 17.35 -12.16
N GLY A 440 -19.63 17.00 -11.03
CA GLY A 440 -18.21 16.62 -10.97
C GLY A 440 -17.42 17.35 -9.89
N MET A 441 -16.29 17.96 -10.25
CA MET A 441 -15.42 18.65 -9.30
C MET A 441 -15.20 20.09 -9.75
N ASN A 442 -15.44 21.04 -8.84
CA ASN A 442 -15.09 22.44 -9.05
C ASN A 442 -13.65 22.67 -8.58
N GLU A 443 -12.78 23.12 -9.48
CA GLU A 443 -11.38 23.38 -9.17
C GLU A 443 -11.16 24.84 -8.76
N VAL A 444 -10.56 25.04 -7.59
CA VAL A 444 -10.27 26.35 -7.04
C VAL A 444 -8.79 26.41 -6.64
N TYR A 445 -8.09 27.44 -7.09
CA TYR A 445 -6.68 27.64 -6.79
C TYR A 445 -6.55 28.84 -5.87
N ILE A 446 -5.99 28.62 -4.68
CA ILE A 446 -5.68 29.65 -3.70
C ILE A 446 -4.16 29.81 -3.68
N ARG A 447 -3.66 31.04 -3.70
CA ARG A 447 -2.23 31.33 -3.61
C ARG A 447 -1.96 32.25 -2.43
N CYS A 448 -1.04 31.79 -1.59
CA CYS A 448 -0.52 32.49 -0.42
C CYS A 448 0.76 33.26 -0.79
N ASP A 449 1.13 34.22 0.05
CA ASP A 449 2.29 35.10 -0.17
C ASP A 449 3.58 34.57 0.45
N ASN A 450 3.49 33.77 1.53
CA ASN A 450 4.66 33.23 2.24
C ASN A 450 4.40 31.84 2.84
N GLU A 451 5.48 31.18 3.27
CA GLU A 451 5.48 29.83 3.86
C GLU A 451 4.57 29.73 5.09
N THR A 452 4.65 30.70 6.00
CA THR A 452 3.87 30.70 7.25
C THR A 452 2.37 30.79 6.98
N GLN A 453 1.96 31.66 6.05
CA GLN A 453 0.57 31.79 5.62
C GLN A 453 0.13 30.49 4.94
N TYR A 454 0.91 29.96 4.01
CA TYR A 454 0.62 28.70 3.35
C TYR A 454 0.43 27.54 4.32
N SER A 455 1.33 27.36 5.29
CA SER A 455 1.24 26.25 6.25
C SER A 455 -0.04 26.30 7.08
N LYS A 456 -0.45 27.49 7.54
CA LYS A 456 -1.72 27.68 8.25
C LYS A 456 -2.93 27.32 7.39
N TRP A 457 -3.01 27.90 6.19
CA TRP A 457 -4.14 27.68 5.28
C TRP A 457 -4.20 26.25 4.76
N LYS A 458 -3.05 25.64 4.45
CA LYS A 458 -2.95 24.26 4.00
C LYS A 458 -3.37 23.29 5.11
N ALA A 459 -2.90 23.46 6.34
CA ALA A 459 -3.33 22.65 7.49
C ALA A 459 -4.84 22.76 7.71
N ALA A 460 -5.39 23.98 7.69
CA ALA A 460 -6.82 24.23 7.89
C ALA A 460 -7.65 23.52 6.82
N CYS A 461 -7.29 23.68 5.54
CA CYS A 461 -7.98 23.00 4.43
C CYS A 461 -7.87 21.47 4.56
N THR A 462 -6.69 20.93 4.89
CA THR A 462 -6.48 19.49 5.06
C THR A 462 -7.35 18.93 6.19
N LEU A 463 -7.48 19.62 7.32
CA LEU A 463 -8.36 19.18 8.41
C LEU A 463 -9.84 19.27 8.03
N ALA A 464 -10.27 20.38 7.43
CA ALA A 464 -11.66 20.55 7.03
C ALA A 464 -12.09 19.55 5.95
N SER A 465 -11.17 19.12 5.08
CA SER A 465 -11.44 18.03 4.12
C SER A 465 -11.89 16.73 4.80
N LYS A 466 -11.36 16.46 6.00
CA LYS A 466 -11.70 15.32 6.85
C LYS A 466 -12.84 15.61 7.83
N GLY A 467 -13.48 16.79 7.72
CA GLY A 467 -14.54 17.22 8.62
C GLY A 467 -14.07 17.69 10.01
N LYS A 468 -12.76 17.92 10.19
CA LYS A 468 -12.18 18.43 11.44
C LYS A 468 -12.00 19.95 11.36
N THR A 469 -12.17 20.64 12.49
CA THR A 469 -12.03 22.11 12.57
C THR A 469 -10.62 22.51 13.06
N MET A 470 -10.28 23.80 13.01
CA MET A 470 -9.03 24.34 13.57
C MET A 470 -8.98 24.32 15.11
N ALA A 471 -10.10 24.01 15.78
CA ALA A 471 -10.15 23.87 17.24
C ALA A 471 -9.49 22.57 17.73
N TYR A 472 -9.31 21.59 16.85
CA TYR A 472 -8.64 20.34 17.21
C TYR A 472 -7.14 20.57 17.43
N SER A 473 -6.58 19.96 18.48
CA SER A 473 -5.14 20.03 18.83
C SER A 473 -4.21 19.67 17.66
N SER A 474 -4.67 18.76 16.78
CA SER A 474 -3.96 18.35 15.55
C SER A 474 -3.65 19.49 14.57
N TYR A 475 -4.34 20.63 14.65
CA TYR A 475 -4.07 21.77 13.75
C TYR A 475 -2.67 22.35 13.97
N ARG A 476 -2.25 22.55 15.22
CA ARG A 476 -0.95 23.15 15.53
C ARG A 476 0.21 22.22 15.12
N SER A 477 0.07 20.91 15.34
CA SER A 477 1.07 19.93 14.92
C SER A 477 1.14 19.83 13.39
N GLU A 478 0.00 19.83 12.69
CA GLU A 478 -0.04 19.82 11.22
C GLU A 478 0.64 21.06 10.61
N VAL A 479 0.43 22.25 11.18
CA VAL A 479 1.12 23.48 10.72
C VAL A 479 2.63 23.34 10.87
N LYS A 480 3.12 22.86 12.02
CA LYS A 480 4.56 22.63 12.25
C LYS A 480 5.12 21.59 11.27
N ASN A 481 4.39 20.50 11.03
CA ASN A 481 4.79 19.47 10.08
C ASN A 481 4.94 20.03 8.65
N ILE A 482 3.98 20.83 8.20
CA ILE A 482 4.05 21.47 6.86
C ILE A 482 5.22 22.45 6.79
N GLN A 483 5.43 23.28 7.81
CA GLN A 483 6.58 24.20 7.86
C GLN A 483 7.91 23.45 7.75
N SER A 484 8.08 22.38 8.53
CA SER A 484 9.28 21.56 8.48
C SER A 484 9.44 20.86 7.11
N PHE A 485 8.34 20.45 6.47
CA PHE A 485 8.38 19.90 5.12
C PHE A 485 8.80 20.91 4.06
N LEU A 486 8.34 22.17 4.16
CA LEU A 486 8.77 23.25 3.25
C LEU A 486 10.26 23.57 3.39
N GLN A 487 10.75 23.63 4.63
CA GLN A 487 12.18 23.79 4.91
C GLN A 487 13.00 22.67 4.27
N MET A 488 12.51 21.44 4.30
CA MET A 488 13.13 20.31 3.62
C MET A 488 13.10 20.43 2.08
N LYS A 489 12.05 20.99 1.47
CA LYS A 489 12.03 21.23 0.01
C LYS A 489 12.90 22.42 -0.40
N SER A 490 13.30 23.29 0.53
CA SER A 490 14.20 24.40 0.24
C SER A 490 15.57 23.86 -0.16
N LEU A 491 16.05 24.27 -1.33
CA LEU A 491 17.38 23.92 -1.83
C LEU A 491 18.44 24.98 -1.45
N ALA A 492 18.03 26.05 -0.75
CA ALA A 492 18.94 27.06 -0.26
C ALA A 492 19.52 26.62 1.09
N PRO A 493 20.85 26.71 1.29
CA PRO A 493 21.47 26.41 2.57
C PRO A 493 20.96 27.39 3.65
N PRO A 494 20.83 26.95 4.91
CA PRO A 494 20.51 27.84 6.02
C PRO A 494 21.50 29.01 6.09
N PRO A 495 21.04 30.25 6.38
CA PRO A 495 21.92 31.40 6.44
C PRO A 495 23.03 31.18 7.49
N GLY A 496 24.30 31.22 7.05
CA GLY A 496 25.48 31.08 7.91
C GLY A 496 26.22 29.74 7.83
N GLN A 497 25.80 28.79 6.97
CA GLN A 497 26.53 27.53 6.75
C GLN A 497 27.47 27.57 5.55
N ALA A 498 28.62 26.90 5.66
CA ALA A 498 29.63 26.80 4.59
C ALA A 498 29.13 25.89 3.45
N ALA A 499 29.70 26.08 2.25
CA ALA A 499 29.46 25.21 1.10
C ALA A 499 29.77 23.74 1.48
N PRO A 500 28.97 22.76 1.01
CA PRO A 500 29.17 21.37 1.37
C PRO A 500 30.52 20.86 0.85
N ASP A 501 31.23 20.12 1.70
CA ASP A 501 32.45 19.40 1.33
C ASP A 501 32.09 18.24 0.40
N LEU A 502 32.59 18.29 -0.84
CA LEU A 502 32.28 17.30 -1.88
C LEU A 502 32.93 15.94 -1.59
N ASP A 503 34.02 15.93 -0.82
CA ASP A 503 34.71 14.70 -0.41
C ASP A 503 33.97 13.97 0.74
N ALA A 504 32.96 14.62 1.34
CA ALA A 504 32.13 14.02 2.39
C ALA A 504 31.05 13.04 1.86
N MET A 505 30.84 12.97 0.54
CA MET A 505 29.92 12.01 -0.07
C MET A 505 30.65 10.69 -0.33
N GLU A 506 30.44 9.71 0.56
CA GLU A 506 31.09 8.40 0.48
C GLU A 506 30.45 7.46 -0.58
N MET A 507 29.28 7.83 -1.12
CA MET A 507 28.47 6.99 -2.02
C MET A 507 28.25 7.64 -3.38
N ASN A 508 28.08 6.84 -4.44
CA ASN A 508 27.84 7.35 -5.79
C ASN A 508 26.45 8.03 -5.90
N ALA A 509 26.45 9.34 -6.18
CA ALA A 509 25.26 10.16 -6.35
C ALA A 509 24.27 9.62 -7.42
N GLU A 510 24.76 8.97 -8.47
CA GLU A 510 23.92 8.44 -9.55
C GLU A 510 23.02 7.27 -9.10
N CYS A 511 23.32 6.64 -7.97
CA CYS A 511 22.52 5.55 -7.42
C CYS A 511 21.22 6.03 -6.73
N PHE A 512 21.10 7.33 -6.44
CA PHE A 512 20.01 7.91 -5.66
C PHE A 512 18.91 8.57 -6.51
N VAL A 513 19.09 8.59 -7.83
CA VAL A 513 18.16 9.22 -8.78
C VAL A 513 17.75 8.25 -9.89
N SER A 514 16.63 8.52 -10.55
CA SER A 514 16.19 7.69 -11.68
C SER A 514 17.16 7.77 -12.87
N PRO A 515 17.25 6.73 -13.72
CA PRO A 515 18.11 6.75 -14.90
C PRO A 515 17.86 7.90 -15.88
N ARG A 516 16.62 8.43 -15.93
CA ARG A 516 16.28 9.59 -16.76
C ARG A 516 16.94 10.86 -16.24
N TYR A 517 16.92 11.10 -14.94
CA TYR A 517 17.58 12.25 -14.32
C TYR A 517 19.10 12.16 -14.46
N THR A 518 19.69 10.97 -14.31
CA THR A 518 21.13 10.74 -14.56
C THR A 518 21.52 11.18 -15.98
N LYS A 519 20.75 10.79 -17.00
CA LYS A 519 20.99 11.20 -18.41
C LYS A 519 20.81 12.70 -18.63
N LYS A 520 19.79 13.30 -18.00
CA LYS A 520 19.46 14.73 -18.15
C LYS A 520 20.56 15.63 -17.58
N TYR A 521 21.12 15.29 -16.41
CA TYR A 521 22.21 16.07 -15.81
C TYR A 521 23.52 15.95 -16.60
N LYS A 522 23.84 14.75 -17.11
CA LYS A 522 24.95 14.57 -18.06
C LYS A 522 24.81 15.46 -19.29
N THR A 523 23.60 15.58 -19.84
CA THR A 523 23.33 16.37 -21.07
C THR A 523 23.32 17.89 -20.85
N LYS A 524 22.68 18.39 -19.78
CA LYS A 524 22.67 19.83 -19.45
C LYS A 524 24.09 20.38 -19.23
N GLN A 525 24.99 19.55 -18.68
CA GLN A 525 26.37 19.94 -18.38
C GLN A 525 27.24 19.99 -19.66
N VAL A 526 27.08 19.05 -20.60
CA VAL A 526 27.71 19.09 -21.97
C VAL A 526 27.43 20.41 -22.70
N GLY A 527 26.23 20.98 -22.57
CA GLY A 527 25.90 22.30 -23.12
C GLY A 527 26.66 23.46 -22.47
N VAL A 528 27.03 23.34 -21.19
CA VAL A 528 27.79 24.36 -20.43
C VAL A 528 29.30 24.22 -20.65
N TYR A 529 29.82 22.99 -20.83
CA TYR A 529 31.24 22.74 -21.12
C TYR A 529 31.73 23.34 -22.45
N LEU A 530 30.82 23.60 -23.40
CA LEU A 530 31.16 24.30 -24.65
C LEU A 530 31.31 25.83 -24.48
N GLN A 531 30.92 26.39 -23.34
CA GLN A 531 30.94 27.85 -23.09
C GLN A 531 32.01 28.28 -22.05
N TYR A 532 32.36 27.46 -21.07
CA TYR A 532 33.37 27.79 -20.04
C TYR A 532 34.29 26.62 -19.70
N ARG A 533 35.60 26.88 -19.69
CA ARG A 533 36.70 25.91 -19.59
C ARG A 533 36.97 25.49 -18.14
N VAL A 534 35.99 24.92 -17.43
CA VAL A 534 36.17 24.34 -16.08
C VAL A 534 35.73 22.88 -16.11
N ILE A 535 36.68 21.98 -15.88
CA ILE A 535 36.46 20.53 -15.82
C ILE A 535 35.85 20.20 -14.45
N ILE A 536 34.52 20.26 -14.35
CA ILE A 536 33.78 19.61 -13.24
C ILE A 536 33.46 18.19 -13.74
N HIS A 537 33.74 17.13 -12.98
CA HIS A 537 33.35 15.77 -13.38
C HIS A 537 31.81 15.61 -13.26
N ASP A 538 31.17 14.86 -14.16
CA ASP A 538 29.70 14.67 -14.23
C ASP A 538 29.04 14.26 -12.88
N SER A 539 29.78 13.55 -12.02
CA SER A 539 29.34 13.16 -10.67
C SER A 539 29.26 14.32 -9.69
N VAL A 540 30.09 15.35 -9.84
CA VAL A 540 30.33 16.39 -8.85
C VAL A 540 29.14 17.35 -8.69
N PHE A 541 28.44 17.69 -9.79
CA PHE A 541 27.28 18.59 -9.72
C PHE A 541 26.09 17.94 -9.01
N LEU A 542 25.77 16.68 -9.36
CA LEU A 542 24.69 15.96 -8.70
C LEU A 542 25.02 15.72 -7.22
N THR A 543 26.26 15.37 -6.89
CA THR A 543 26.76 15.26 -5.52
C THR A 543 26.56 16.57 -4.75
N ALA A 544 26.97 17.71 -5.31
CA ALA A 544 26.80 19.01 -4.66
C ALA A 544 25.34 19.29 -4.31
N ARG A 545 24.42 19.06 -5.26
CA ARG A 545 22.98 19.29 -5.08
C ARG A 545 22.35 18.36 -4.03
N ILE A 546 22.78 17.10 -3.98
CA ILE A 546 22.32 16.15 -2.96
C ILE A 546 22.84 16.57 -1.58
N LEU A 547 24.11 16.97 -1.46
CA LEU A 547 24.69 17.43 -0.20
C LEU A 547 24.08 18.75 0.29
N GLU A 548 23.78 19.70 -0.59
CA GLU A 548 23.04 20.92 -0.25
C GLU A 548 21.67 20.58 0.36
N ALA A 549 20.91 19.68 -0.28
CA ALA A 549 19.63 19.23 0.24
C ALA A 549 19.77 18.38 1.53
N HIS A 550 20.90 17.68 1.70
CA HIS A 550 21.20 16.88 2.89
C HIS A 550 21.37 17.74 4.15
N GLN A 551 21.90 18.96 4.04
CA GLN A 551 22.07 19.88 5.18
C GLN A 551 20.75 20.16 5.93
N ASN A 552 19.63 20.22 5.20
CA ASN A 552 18.31 20.48 5.78
C ASN A 552 17.70 19.26 6.50
N ILE A 553 18.30 18.07 6.34
CA ILE A 553 17.78 16.81 6.90
C ILE A 553 18.79 16.06 7.77
N ALA A 554 20.03 16.54 7.91
CA ALA A 554 21.12 15.85 8.59
C ALA A 554 20.86 15.52 10.08
N ARG A 555 19.84 16.14 10.70
CA ARG A 555 19.46 15.94 12.11
C ARG A 555 18.33 14.92 12.31
N LEU A 556 17.73 14.41 11.24
CA LEU A 556 16.62 13.45 11.35
C LEU A 556 17.12 12.11 11.85
N SER A 557 16.33 11.40 12.66
CA SER A 557 16.65 9.99 12.95
C SER A 557 16.39 9.10 11.72
N LEU A 558 16.91 7.86 11.73
CA LEU A 558 16.70 6.90 10.64
C LEU A 558 15.19 6.67 10.34
N ASN A 559 14.39 6.51 11.39
CA ASN A 559 12.95 6.30 11.26
C ASN A 559 12.22 7.56 10.81
N GLU A 560 12.61 8.73 11.31
CA GLU A 560 12.06 10.01 10.84
C GLU A 560 12.36 10.24 9.36
N ALA A 561 13.57 9.96 8.90
CA ALA A 561 13.95 10.09 7.50
C ALA A 561 13.10 9.17 6.59
N LYS A 562 12.89 7.91 6.99
CA LYS A 562 11.97 6.98 6.29
C LYS A 562 10.54 7.53 6.24
N MET A 563 10.03 8.03 7.37
CA MET A 563 8.68 8.60 7.45
C MET A 563 8.53 9.87 6.59
N ARG A 564 9.54 10.73 6.56
CA ARG A 564 9.58 11.93 5.71
C ARG A 564 9.61 11.58 4.23
N PHE A 565 10.34 10.53 3.85
CA PHE A 565 10.31 10.00 2.48
C PHE A 565 8.90 9.55 2.09
N ILE A 566 8.23 8.78 2.95
CA ILE A 566 6.86 8.31 2.72
C ILE A 566 5.87 9.49 2.63
N GLN A 567 5.99 10.50 3.50
CA GLN A 567 5.15 11.70 3.45
C GLN A 567 5.38 12.52 2.18
N ALA A 568 6.63 12.66 1.74
CA ALA A 568 6.95 13.31 0.47
C ALA A 568 6.33 12.54 -0.71
N TRP A 569 6.42 11.21 -0.71
CA TRP A 569 5.79 10.33 -1.70
C TRP A 569 4.26 10.46 -1.72
N GLN A 570 3.62 10.52 -0.54
CA GLN A 570 2.18 10.74 -0.39
C GLN A 570 1.71 12.10 -0.93
N SER A 571 2.60 13.09 -0.98
CA SER A 571 2.29 14.44 -1.47
C SER A 571 2.28 14.57 -3.00
N LEU A 572 2.75 13.53 -3.71
CA LEU A 572 2.82 13.53 -5.16
C LEU A 572 1.42 13.48 -5.81
N PRO A 573 1.18 14.17 -6.94
CA PRO A 573 -0.16 14.27 -7.54
C PRO A 573 -0.80 12.94 -7.95
N GLU A 574 0.00 11.97 -8.40
CA GLU A 574 -0.49 10.64 -8.84
C GLU A 574 -0.48 9.60 -7.70
N PHE A 575 -0.18 10.01 -6.47
CA PHE A 575 -0.10 9.11 -5.34
C PHE A 575 -1.41 8.34 -5.13
N GLY A 576 -1.29 7.02 -5.03
CA GLY A 576 -2.41 6.13 -4.70
C GLY A 576 -3.47 5.98 -5.79
N ILE A 577 -3.21 6.40 -7.03
CA ILE A 577 -4.10 6.16 -8.17
C ILE A 577 -3.73 4.82 -8.83
N LYS A 578 -4.71 3.92 -8.95
CA LYS A 578 -4.59 2.64 -9.68
C LYS A 578 -5.41 2.72 -10.95
N TYR A 579 -4.77 2.49 -12.09
CA TYR A 579 -5.39 2.59 -13.40
C TYR A 579 -5.92 1.23 -13.85
N TYR A 580 -7.08 1.23 -14.51
CA TYR A 580 -7.70 0.09 -15.17
C TYR A 580 -8.28 0.50 -16.51
N ILE A 581 -8.20 -0.37 -17.52
CA ILE A 581 -8.84 -0.12 -18.82
C ILE A 581 -10.29 -0.55 -18.73
N VAL A 582 -11.21 0.38 -19.00
CA VAL A 582 -12.64 0.15 -18.93
C VAL A 582 -13.35 0.64 -20.18
N ARG A 583 -14.55 0.12 -20.41
CA ARG A 583 -15.47 0.61 -21.43
C ARG A 583 -16.79 1.03 -20.78
N PHE A 584 -17.07 2.32 -20.82
CA PHE A 584 -18.33 2.86 -20.28
C PHE A 584 -19.52 2.46 -21.15
N ARG A 585 -20.67 2.23 -20.49
CA ARG A 585 -21.93 1.93 -21.17
C ARG A 585 -22.26 3.04 -22.16
N GLY A 586 -22.51 2.65 -23.43
CA GLY A 586 -22.78 3.59 -24.52
C GLY A 586 -21.54 4.17 -25.21
N SER A 587 -20.34 3.97 -24.66
CA SER A 587 -19.09 4.31 -25.34
C SER A 587 -18.59 3.15 -26.21
N LYS A 588 -18.06 3.47 -27.39
CA LYS A 588 -17.34 2.52 -28.25
C LYS A 588 -15.83 2.53 -28.03
N LYS A 589 -15.32 3.51 -27.27
CA LYS A 589 -13.90 3.71 -27.00
C LYS A 589 -13.54 3.18 -25.62
N ASP A 590 -12.36 2.57 -25.54
CA ASP A 590 -11.75 2.20 -24.27
C ASP A 590 -11.14 3.44 -23.63
N GLU A 591 -11.29 3.53 -22.31
CA GLU A 591 -10.86 4.65 -21.49
C GLU A 591 -10.19 4.12 -20.22
N LEU A 592 -9.58 5.01 -19.45
CA LEU A 592 -8.93 4.65 -18.20
C LEU A 592 -9.83 5.03 -17.01
N MET A 593 -9.96 4.10 -16.07
CA MET A 593 -10.52 4.34 -14.75
C MET A 593 -9.38 4.39 -13.74
N GLY A 594 -9.14 5.55 -13.16
CA GLY A 594 -8.28 5.73 -11.99
C GLY A 594 -9.07 5.51 -10.71
N ILE A 595 -8.62 4.59 -9.86
CA ILE A 595 -9.19 4.33 -8.54
C ILE A 595 -8.22 4.84 -7.48
N SER A 596 -8.67 5.74 -6.63
CA SER A 596 -7.94 6.23 -5.46
C SER A 596 -8.75 5.96 -4.19
N TYR A 597 -8.17 6.24 -3.02
CA TYR A 597 -8.78 5.89 -1.73
C TYR A 597 -10.14 6.55 -1.46
N ASN A 598 -10.46 7.65 -2.13
CA ASN A 598 -11.68 8.42 -1.92
C ASN A 598 -12.46 8.75 -3.20
N ARG A 599 -12.01 8.27 -4.37
CA ARG A 599 -12.60 8.67 -5.66
C ARG A 599 -12.31 7.70 -6.80
N LEU A 600 -13.15 7.81 -7.82
CA LEU A 600 -12.98 7.24 -9.16
C LEU A 600 -12.76 8.37 -10.15
N ILE A 601 -11.85 8.19 -11.12
CA ILE A 601 -11.48 9.20 -12.10
C ILE A 601 -11.59 8.57 -13.49
N ARG A 602 -12.47 9.10 -14.33
CA ARG A 602 -12.51 8.80 -15.76
C ARG A 602 -11.44 9.62 -16.46
N ILE A 603 -10.52 8.95 -17.16
CA ILE A 603 -9.39 9.55 -17.85
C ILE A 603 -9.48 9.18 -19.32
N ASP A 604 -9.35 10.18 -20.20
CA ASP A 604 -9.30 9.93 -21.64
C ASP A 604 -7.96 9.30 -21.99
N MET A 605 -7.99 8.13 -22.62
CA MET A 605 -6.79 7.35 -22.91
C MET A 605 -5.87 8.01 -23.94
N SER A 606 -6.41 8.88 -24.81
CA SER A 606 -5.63 9.53 -25.87
C SER A 606 -4.87 10.77 -25.38
N THR A 607 -5.46 11.51 -24.44
CA THR A 607 -4.91 12.75 -23.90
C THR A 607 -4.24 12.55 -22.54
N GLY A 608 -4.58 11.48 -21.81
CA GLY A 608 -4.14 11.26 -20.43
C GLY A 608 -4.76 12.22 -19.43
N LEU A 609 -5.76 13.01 -19.83
CA LEU A 609 -6.37 14.04 -18.99
C LEU A 609 -7.63 13.52 -18.28
N PRO A 610 -7.87 13.94 -17.02
CA PRO A 610 -9.09 13.59 -16.31
C PRO A 610 -10.32 14.26 -16.97
N VAL A 611 -11.33 13.45 -17.27
CA VAL A 611 -12.61 13.87 -17.89
C VAL A 611 -13.66 14.12 -16.81
N THR A 612 -13.80 13.19 -15.87
CA THR A 612 -14.83 13.24 -14.81
C THR A 612 -14.31 12.54 -13.57
N THR A 613 -14.69 13.03 -12.39
CA THR A 613 -14.29 12.45 -11.10
C THR A 613 -15.52 12.24 -10.24
N TRP A 614 -15.65 11.05 -9.67
CA TRP A 614 -16.72 10.68 -8.73
C TRP A 614 -16.14 10.38 -7.36
N ARG A 615 -16.82 10.81 -6.30
CA ARG A 615 -16.35 10.65 -4.91
C ARG A 615 -17.04 9.48 -4.24
N PHE A 616 -16.30 8.70 -3.44
CA PHE A 616 -16.87 7.62 -2.64
C PHE A 616 -17.85 8.14 -1.57
N ALA A 617 -17.65 9.36 -1.07
CA ALA A 617 -18.57 9.98 -0.10
C ALA A 617 -20.00 10.14 -0.63
N ASN A 618 -20.17 10.25 -1.95
CA ASN A 618 -21.47 10.40 -2.60
C ASN A 618 -21.99 9.06 -3.13
N MET A 619 -21.26 7.96 -2.92
CA MET A 619 -21.64 6.64 -3.44
C MET A 619 -22.67 6.01 -2.51
N ARG A 620 -23.80 5.60 -3.08
CA ARG A 620 -24.88 4.94 -2.34
C ARG A 620 -24.71 3.43 -2.32
N GLN A 621 -24.46 2.87 -3.50
CA GLN A 621 -24.29 1.44 -3.72
C GLN A 621 -23.55 1.17 -5.02
N TRP A 622 -22.95 -0.02 -5.13
CA TRP A 622 -22.47 -0.56 -6.38
C TRP A 622 -22.92 -2.00 -6.52
N ASN A 623 -23.14 -2.43 -7.75
CA ASN A 623 -23.51 -3.79 -8.10
C ASN A 623 -22.63 -4.26 -9.26
N VAL A 624 -22.34 -5.56 -9.29
CA VAL A 624 -21.64 -6.21 -10.40
C VAL A 624 -22.57 -7.22 -11.02
N ASN A 625 -22.90 -7.02 -12.29
CA ASN A 625 -23.57 -8.04 -13.07
C ASN A 625 -22.49 -8.96 -13.67
N TRP A 626 -22.35 -10.15 -13.10
CA TRP A 626 -21.35 -11.14 -13.50
C TRP A 626 -21.62 -11.76 -14.88
N GLU A 627 -22.89 -11.84 -15.31
CA GLU A 627 -23.26 -12.39 -16.62
C GLU A 627 -22.75 -11.52 -17.77
N ILE A 628 -22.95 -10.21 -17.66
CA ILE A 628 -22.49 -9.24 -18.67
C ILE A 628 -21.15 -8.58 -18.33
N ARG A 629 -20.52 -8.99 -17.21
CA ARG A 629 -19.26 -8.44 -16.69
C ARG A 629 -19.25 -6.91 -16.64
N GLN A 630 -20.25 -6.36 -15.95
CA GLN A 630 -20.44 -4.91 -15.84
C GLN A 630 -20.56 -4.49 -14.38
N VAL A 631 -19.80 -3.46 -14.01
CA VAL A 631 -19.93 -2.76 -12.73
C VAL A 631 -20.87 -1.57 -12.92
N ALA A 632 -21.87 -1.45 -12.08
CA ALA A 632 -22.78 -0.31 -12.01
C ALA A 632 -22.67 0.35 -10.63
N ILE A 633 -22.52 1.68 -10.60
CA ILE A 633 -22.36 2.46 -9.37
C ILE A 633 -23.39 3.58 -9.37
N GLU A 634 -24.11 3.69 -8.26
CA GLU A 634 -25.09 4.74 -8.01
C GLU A 634 -24.53 5.74 -7.00
N PHE A 635 -24.55 7.00 -7.39
CA PHE A 635 -24.19 8.13 -6.56
C PHE A 635 -25.43 8.93 -6.16
N ASP A 636 -25.25 9.88 -5.24
CA ASP A 636 -26.24 10.89 -4.92
C ASP A 636 -26.68 11.69 -6.15
N GLN A 637 -27.83 12.35 -6.02
CA GLN A 637 -28.40 13.23 -7.04
C GLN A 637 -28.73 12.51 -8.37
N ASN A 638 -29.07 11.22 -8.29
CA ASN A 638 -29.45 10.36 -9.42
C ASN A 638 -28.35 10.19 -10.48
N VAL A 639 -27.08 10.41 -10.13
CA VAL A 639 -25.95 10.12 -11.00
C VAL A 639 -25.64 8.62 -10.92
N SER A 640 -25.68 7.93 -12.06
CA SER A 640 -25.29 6.52 -12.15
C SER A 640 -24.28 6.31 -13.28
N ILE A 641 -23.32 5.42 -13.05
CA ILE A 641 -22.34 5.01 -14.05
C ILE A 641 -22.35 3.50 -14.19
N ALA A 642 -22.08 3.02 -15.41
CA ALA A 642 -21.91 1.61 -15.67
C ALA A 642 -20.76 1.40 -16.66
N PHE A 643 -19.90 0.42 -16.40
CA PHE A 643 -18.74 0.11 -17.24
C PHE A 643 -18.34 -1.36 -17.15
N SER A 644 -17.76 -1.90 -18.22
CA SER A 644 -17.12 -3.22 -18.23
C SER A 644 -15.61 -3.08 -18.15
N CYS A 645 -14.93 -4.00 -17.45
CA CYS A 645 -13.48 -4.02 -17.37
C CYS A 645 -12.88 -4.73 -18.59
N VAL A 646 -11.84 -4.16 -19.19
CA VAL A 646 -11.15 -4.69 -20.38
C VAL A 646 -9.78 -5.25 -20.01
N SER A 647 -9.04 -4.58 -19.12
CA SER A 647 -7.70 -5.03 -18.71
C SER A 647 -7.73 -6.15 -17.66
N CYS A 648 -8.82 -6.29 -16.90
CA CYS A 648 -8.94 -7.23 -15.79
C CYS A 648 -10.39 -7.71 -15.63
N ASP A 649 -10.59 -8.70 -14.75
CA ASP A 649 -11.93 -9.09 -14.30
C ASP A 649 -12.58 -7.95 -13.50
N CYS A 650 -13.90 -7.78 -13.64
CA CYS A 650 -14.69 -6.83 -12.85
C CYS A 650 -14.52 -7.03 -11.34
N LYS A 651 -14.20 -8.25 -10.91
CA LYS A 651 -13.89 -8.62 -9.53
C LYS A 651 -12.75 -7.77 -8.93
N VAL A 652 -11.71 -7.47 -9.71
CA VAL A 652 -10.56 -6.67 -9.23
C VAL A 652 -10.99 -5.25 -8.90
N VAL A 653 -11.77 -4.62 -9.78
CA VAL A 653 -12.29 -3.26 -9.55
C VAL A 653 -13.31 -3.24 -8.42
N HIS A 654 -14.19 -4.25 -8.35
CA HIS A 654 -15.13 -4.44 -7.25
C HIS A 654 -14.42 -4.54 -5.89
N GLU A 655 -13.39 -5.38 -5.80
CA GLU A 655 -12.58 -5.52 -4.59
C GLU A 655 -11.88 -4.21 -4.22
N TYR A 656 -11.36 -3.46 -5.18
CA TYR A 656 -10.73 -2.16 -4.91
C TYR A 656 -11.70 -1.14 -4.29
N ILE A 657 -12.93 -1.09 -4.79
CA ILE A 657 -13.98 -0.21 -4.26
C ILE A 657 -14.34 -0.67 -2.83
N GLY A 658 -14.69 -1.94 -2.65
CA GLY A 658 -15.06 -2.51 -1.35
C GLY A 658 -13.93 -2.41 -0.31
N GLY A 659 -12.69 -2.65 -0.73
CA GLY A 659 -11.50 -2.55 0.11
C GLY A 659 -11.22 -1.13 0.57
N TYR A 660 -11.31 -0.11 -0.30
CA TYR A 660 -11.15 1.27 0.15
C TYR A 660 -12.26 1.73 1.09
N ILE A 661 -13.51 1.27 0.88
CA ILE A 661 -14.61 1.52 1.82
C ILE A 661 -14.30 0.86 3.17
N PHE A 662 -13.90 -0.41 3.18
CA PHE A 662 -13.50 -1.13 4.39
C PHE A 662 -12.38 -0.39 5.15
N LEU A 663 -11.35 0.07 4.45
CA LEU A 663 -10.25 0.80 5.09
C LEU A 663 -10.68 2.15 5.67
N SER A 664 -11.76 2.74 5.15
CA SER A 664 -12.32 4.00 5.64
C SER A 664 -13.18 3.85 6.90
N THR A 665 -13.63 2.63 7.23
CA THR A 665 -14.39 2.35 8.46
C THR A 665 -13.49 2.15 9.68
N ARG A 666 -12.18 2.08 9.49
CA ARG A 666 -11.20 1.97 10.59
C ARG A 666 -11.23 3.21 11.47
N SER A 667 -11.32 3.03 12.78
CA SER A 667 -11.21 4.10 13.77
C SER A 667 -10.16 3.74 14.82
N LYS A 668 -9.67 4.74 15.56
CA LYS A 668 -8.71 4.52 16.65
C LYS A 668 -9.35 3.93 17.91
N ASP A 669 -10.67 4.09 18.05
CA ASP A 669 -11.42 3.77 19.27
C ASP A 669 -12.09 2.39 19.22
N GLN A 670 -12.18 1.77 18.03
CA GLN A 670 -12.70 0.40 17.87
C GLN A 670 -11.55 -0.62 17.98
N ASN A 671 -11.83 -1.74 18.65
CA ASN A 671 -10.91 -2.87 18.86
C ASN A 671 -10.04 -3.13 17.62
N GLU A 672 -8.73 -3.28 17.83
CA GLU A 672 -7.72 -3.48 16.76
C GLU A 672 -7.87 -4.79 15.97
N THR A 673 -8.89 -5.59 16.26
CA THR A 673 -9.20 -6.85 15.59
C THR A 673 -9.77 -6.59 14.20
N LEU A 674 -9.15 -7.21 13.19
CA LEU A 674 -9.58 -7.13 11.80
C LEU A 674 -10.96 -7.78 11.61
N ASP A 675 -11.94 -7.00 11.12
CA ASP A 675 -13.28 -7.50 10.78
C ASP A 675 -13.26 -8.18 9.40
N GLU A 676 -12.83 -9.46 9.37
CA GLU A 676 -12.75 -10.26 8.15
C GLU A 676 -14.13 -10.45 7.49
N GLU A 677 -15.20 -10.53 8.29
CA GLU A 677 -16.57 -10.74 7.79
C GLU A 677 -17.05 -9.51 7.00
N LEU A 678 -16.82 -8.30 7.54
CA LEU A 678 -17.15 -7.07 6.83
C LEU A 678 -16.32 -6.93 5.54
N PHE A 679 -15.02 -7.27 5.57
CA PHE A 679 -14.19 -7.25 4.38
C PHE A 679 -14.76 -8.16 3.27
N HIS A 680 -15.08 -9.41 3.61
CA HIS A 680 -15.67 -10.35 2.65
C HIS A 680 -17.08 -9.95 2.21
N LYS A 681 -17.87 -9.30 3.06
CA LYS A 681 -19.18 -8.74 2.65
C LYS A 681 -19.03 -7.63 1.60
N LEU A 682 -17.98 -6.81 1.71
CA LEU A 682 -17.72 -5.70 0.79
C LEU A 682 -16.97 -6.11 -0.49
N THR A 683 -16.24 -7.22 -0.48
CA THR A 683 -15.34 -7.62 -1.59
C THR A 683 -15.67 -8.99 -2.20
N GLY A 684 -16.33 -9.86 -1.45
CA GLY A 684 -16.60 -11.25 -1.80
C GLY A 684 -17.61 -11.43 -2.91
N GLY A 685 -18.46 -10.42 -3.18
CA GLY A 685 -19.62 -10.57 -4.05
C GLY A 685 -20.59 -11.61 -3.48
N GLN A 686 -21.89 -11.35 -3.51
CA GLN A 686 -22.84 -12.44 -3.31
C GLN A 686 -22.81 -13.27 -4.61
N GLU A 687 -22.26 -14.49 -4.56
CA GLU A 687 -22.50 -15.51 -5.59
C GLU A 687 -23.86 -16.18 -5.39
#